data_AF-A0A9C6XTT4-F1
#
_entry.id   AF-A0A9C6XTT4-F1
#
_cell.length_a   1.000
_cell.length_b   1.000
_cell.length_c   1.000
_cell.angle_alpha   90.00
_cell.angle_beta   90.00
_cell.angle_gamma   90.00
#
_symmetry.space_group_name_H-M   'P 1'
#
loop_
_entity.id
_entity.type
_entity.pdbx_description
1 polymer ?
#
loop_
_entity_poly.entity_id
_entity_poly.type
_entity_poly.pdbx_seq_one_letter_code
_entity_poly.pdbx_strand_id
1 'polypeptide(L)'
;MESRDVQRKRYLLCVHCDPATYFDDLEELKKHWQRLHRDKVILLCGQCKSEFRHQTSLVRHITTIHVNACQDLDSDDEEDNGESMETNSPESHNNSREQQNVSNNRSDTFSEHEEEGGRDEVNEEIDFQDEAAKFLLKLRSSGNLTNASVELIQNFTSNLISLLAAHFKRKTKNFLEENRVNEIVSEKFLSETFQIGNPFQGLETTDKQLDYFSEKYGLVKPEEMYLSSRIEHRLDRTSKMFLPKQVSQTFQSFSLIGTLTLIARNKYLRELILSEKESTDGISRGYKDGTDFKNNTFLQKYPFAFRIELNYDDLETANGMGSKDVIHKIGPFYIRIQNLPAEENSKLSSIFLLAMAYSEDLKDKGVFKKILTPLLEDLKKLQSDEGVEITLPEGGTFIIRACLVCFCADSLAAHALFGFMGCSAMKFCRLCLLSLTDLQESSNSIGPLRTSETHKQHVADVERDPTLRSAYGVNEESALASVLRVPEDSVMDAFHDFVGVAQMVLKLVLYEFILVKKLFTVFYFNANIVAFSYGSPEIKNKPSANITNERLYGEGHTLKQNGSQTFCLLRIFPFLIKGVAEDDRFLELVFLLQDIMRIVFSSQVRPRDVDQLEMIIAQHNSLFHELFVPPPGPPPLPPTGAASGAAPAPAPEGPSSDNEENEENVDDPNTDDNESEPDDNSGASQVAPASRRKRKKIVHKTKRLKKGINKLHHILHYPKQFREKGPLIRLWCARYEGRHRILRKHSAVQSNFKNIIKTMSRMFQLSTFDAFLQKKKPETIISSTDSVQEIVQNSIYSDILVSEGLLLDDQVKIVKSVSVKGEEYACGLFVVCPSQNEPFKFGLIADVIVEVKDASKVYLVVQECVNEGLSNRYNSYKIRNLFEAPPYLLKIENLIDYRPLPAWTPMERDGLGLYLHPRNIFC
;
A
#
# COMPACT_ATOMS: atom_id res chain seq x y z
N MET A 1 31.66 77.48 -11.82
CA MET A 1 32.65 76.42 -11.58
C MET A 1 32.01 75.39 -10.67
N GLU A 2 31.91 74.16 -11.19
CA GLU A 2 31.73 72.88 -10.50
C GLU A 2 30.43 72.56 -9.74
N SER A 3 29.54 71.88 -10.48
CA SER A 3 28.77 70.67 -10.17
C SER A 3 28.49 70.28 -8.71
N ARG A 4 27.19 70.12 -8.40
CA ARG A 4 26.63 69.01 -7.59
C ARG A 4 25.09 69.02 -7.70
N ASP A 5 24.57 68.45 -8.79
CA ASP A 5 23.17 68.01 -8.86
C ASP A 5 23.03 66.70 -8.08
N VAL A 6 22.45 66.76 -6.88
CA VAL A 6 22.06 65.57 -6.11
C VAL A 6 20.70 65.12 -6.63
N GLN A 7 20.67 64.17 -7.56
CA GLN A 7 19.44 63.45 -7.88
C GLN A 7 19.04 62.56 -6.69
N ARG A 8 17.96 62.90 -5.99
CA ARG A 8 17.28 62.01 -5.04
C ARG A 8 16.68 60.83 -5.83
N LYS A 9 17.31 59.65 -5.79
CA LYS A 9 16.69 58.40 -6.24
C LYS A 9 15.42 58.14 -5.42
N ARG A 10 14.28 58.00 -6.08
CA ARG A 10 13.01 57.54 -5.46
C ARG A 10 13.00 56.02 -5.52
N TYR A 11 13.03 55.36 -4.38
CA TYR A 11 12.87 53.91 -4.27
C TYR A 11 11.39 53.53 -4.17
N LEU A 12 11.03 52.37 -4.72
CA LEU A 12 9.69 51.80 -4.60
C LEU A 12 9.64 50.79 -3.45
N LEU A 13 8.49 50.69 -2.79
CA LEU A 13 8.28 49.82 -1.62
C LEU A 13 7.18 48.80 -1.92
N CYS A 14 7.38 47.56 -1.46
CA CYS A 14 6.31 46.58 -1.44
C CYS A 14 5.50 46.71 -0.15
N VAL A 15 4.22 47.08 -0.28
CA VAL A 15 3.28 47.27 0.86
C VAL A 15 2.97 46.00 1.66
N HIS A 16 3.38 44.82 1.19
CA HIS A 16 3.13 43.53 1.85
C HIS A 16 4.38 42.91 2.48
N CYS A 17 5.52 43.58 2.40
CA CYS A 17 6.80 43.20 3.02
C CYS A 17 7.21 44.24 4.06
N ASP A 18 8.14 43.85 4.94
CA ASP A 18 8.69 44.72 5.99
C ASP A 18 9.31 46.00 5.38
N PRO A 19 9.22 47.20 6.03
CA PRO A 19 9.61 48.49 5.46
C PRO A 19 11.09 48.65 5.06
N ALA A 20 11.91 47.62 5.27
CA ALA A 20 13.33 47.60 4.94
C ALA A 20 13.64 47.14 3.50
N THR A 21 12.63 46.75 2.72
CA THR A 21 12.82 46.27 1.33
C THR A 21 12.56 47.39 0.32
N TYR A 22 13.62 47.88 -0.34
CA TYR A 22 13.57 48.94 -1.34
C TYR A 22 13.88 48.39 -2.74
N PHE A 23 13.18 48.89 -3.77
CA PHE A 23 13.39 48.52 -5.17
C PHE A 23 13.79 49.75 -5.98
N ASP A 24 14.81 49.60 -6.82
CA ASP A 24 15.35 50.70 -7.64
C ASP A 24 14.41 51.07 -8.82
N ASP A 25 13.59 50.13 -9.31
CA ASP A 25 12.61 50.38 -10.38
C ASP A 25 11.35 49.49 -10.28
N LEU A 26 10.37 49.80 -11.16
CA LEU A 26 9.07 49.13 -11.19
C LEU A 26 9.17 47.67 -11.66
N GLU A 27 10.16 47.34 -12.50
CA GLU A 27 10.38 46.01 -13.05
C GLU A 27 10.84 45.04 -11.95
N GLU A 28 11.73 45.50 -11.06
CA GLU A 28 12.19 44.74 -9.90
C GLU A 28 11.10 44.54 -8.86
N LEU A 29 10.31 45.59 -8.55
CA LEU A 29 9.15 45.45 -7.67
C LEU A 29 8.14 44.45 -8.26
N LYS A 30 7.92 44.47 -9.58
CA LYS A 30 7.00 43.55 -10.27
C LYS A 30 7.49 42.11 -10.22
N LYS A 31 8.79 41.86 -10.43
CA LYS A 31 9.41 40.54 -10.26
C LYS A 31 9.33 40.05 -8.81
N HIS A 32 9.64 40.91 -7.84
CA HIS A 32 9.49 40.61 -6.42
C HIS A 32 8.05 40.20 -6.07
N TRP A 33 7.08 40.98 -6.53
CA TRP A 33 5.66 40.74 -6.25
C TRP A 33 5.15 39.46 -6.93
N GLN A 34 5.54 39.21 -8.18
CA GLN A 34 5.24 37.96 -8.91
C GLN A 34 5.88 36.73 -8.28
N ARG A 35 7.00 36.87 -7.56
CA ARG A 35 7.72 35.76 -6.93
C ARG A 35 7.21 35.44 -5.53
N LEU A 36 6.88 36.46 -4.72
CA LEU A 36 6.61 36.30 -3.28
C LEU A 36 5.16 36.60 -2.87
N HIS A 37 4.36 37.24 -3.73
CA HIS A 37 2.97 37.62 -3.45
C HIS A 37 1.97 37.17 -4.52
N ARG A 38 2.40 36.34 -5.47
CA ARG A 38 1.57 35.82 -6.57
C ARG A 38 0.24 35.21 -6.09
N ASP A 39 0.25 34.58 -4.91
CA ASP A 39 -0.91 33.89 -4.33
C ASP A 39 -1.77 34.78 -3.40
N LYS A 40 -1.45 36.07 -3.27
CA LYS A 40 -2.20 37.04 -2.46
C LYS A 40 -3.24 37.84 -3.27
N VAL A 41 -3.43 37.55 -4.56
CA VAL A 41 -4.44 38.21 -5.39
C VAL A 41 -5.81 37.61 -5.13
N ILE A 42 -6.67 38.39 -4.49
CA ILE A 42 -8.11 38.10 -4.46
C ILE A 42 -8.69 38.57 -5.81
N LEU A 43 -9.03 37.60 -6.65
CA LEU A 43 -9.73 37.81 -7.90
C LEU A 43 -11.23 37.89 -7.62
N LEU A 44 -11.87 38.97 -8.01
CA LEU A 44 -13.30 39.17 -7.82
C LEU A 44 -14.07 38.78 -9.09
N CYS A 45 -15.19 38.08 -8.93
CA CYS A 45 -16.13 37.94 -10.02
C CYS A 45 -16.76 39.29 -10.36
N GLY A 46 -16.70 39.68 -11.64
CA GLY A 46 -17.25 40.95 -12.11
C GLY A 46 -18.76 41.08 -11.86
N GLN A 47 -19.50 39.95 -11.89
CA GLN A 47 -20.96 39.90 -11.84
C GLN A 47 -21.52 39.74 -10.41
N CYS A 48 -20.97 38.84 -9.58
CA CYS A 48 -21.48 38.63 -8.21
C CYS A 48 -20.50 39.03 -7.10
N LYS A 49 -19.33 39.58 -7.44
CA LYS A 49 -18.31 40.06 -6.50
C LYS A 49 -17.75 38.99 -5.54
N SER A 50 -17.95 37.71 -5.82
CA SER A 50 -17.33 36.63 -5.04
C SER A 50 -15.82 36.60 -5.22
N GLU A 51 -15.10 36.29 -4.14
CA GLU A 51 -13.64 36.32 -4.02
C GLU A 51 -13.00 34.96 -4.32
N PHE A 52 -11.95 34.95 -5.15
CA PHE A 52 -11.23 33.76 -5.56
C PHE A 52 -9.72 33.96 -5.46
N ARG A 53 -9.00 32.96 -4.96
CA ARG A 53 -7.52 33.02 -4.83
C ARG A 53 -6.76 32.57 -6.07
N HIS A 54 -7.45 31.93 -7.03
CA HIS A 54 -6.84 31.40 -8.25
C HIS A 54 -7.73 31.67 -9.46
N GLN A 55 -7.11 32.00 -10.60
CA GLN A 55 -7.82 32.33 -11.85
C GLN A 55 -8.68 31.16 -12.34
N THR A 56 -8.20 29.92 -12.20
CA THR A 56 -8.96 28.72 -12.57
C THR A 56 -10.24 28.55 -11.76
N SER A 57 -10.26 28.98 -10.51
CA SER A 57 -11.47 28.97 -9.67
C SER A 57 -12.44 30.08 -10.05
N LEU A 58 -11.95 31.27 -10.39
CA LEU A 58 -12.78 32.36 -10.91
C LEU A 58 -13.39 31.97 -12.26
N VAL A 59 -12.60 31.41 -13.18
CA VAL A 59 -13.07 30.95 -14.50
C VAL A 59 -14.12 29.87 -14.33
N ARG A 60 -13.88 28.86 -13.48
CA ARG A 60 -14.87 27.82 -13.17
C ARG A 60 -16.17 28.44 -12.65
N HIS A 61 -16.07 29.33 -11.67
CA HIS A 61 -17.22 30.03 -11.11
C HIS A 61 -18.00 30.82 -12.17
N ILE A 62 -17.33 31.56 -13.05
CA ILE A 62 -17.98 32.26 -14.17
C ILE A 62 -18.69 31.25 -15.09
N THR A 63 -18.01 30.17 -15.46
CA THR A 63 -18.58 29.14 -16.36
C THR A 63 -19.70 28.31 -15.75
N THR A 64 -19.80 28.19 -14.43
CA THR A 64 -20.84 27.38 -13.77
C THR A 64 -21.98 28.20 -13.20
N ILE A 65 -21.74 29.46 -12.80
CA ILE A 65 -22.74 30.31 -12.16
C ILE A 65 -23.32 31.34 -13.14
N HIS A 66 -22.53 31.86 -14.08
CA HIS A 66 -22.93 32.99 -14.92
C HIS A 66 -23.09 32.67 -16.42
N VAL A 67 -22.64 31.49 -16.87
CA VAL A 67 -22.70 31.11 -18.30
C VAL A 67 -24.07 30.56 -18.75
N ASN A 68 -25.08 30.51 -17.87
CA ASN A 68 -26.47 30.26 -18.29
C ASN A 68 -27.32 31.52 -18.53
N ALA A 69 -26.69 32.70 -18.69
CA ALA A 69 -27.40 33.96 -18.93
C ALA A 69 -27.05 34.62 -20.28
N CYS A 70 -26.71 33.83 -21.30
CA CYS A 70 -26.42 34.36 -22.64
C CYS A 70 -26.86 33.39 -23.76
N GLN A 71 -28.15 33.04 -23.77
CA GLN A 71 -28.85 32.55 -24.96
C GLN A 71 -30.31 33.03 -24.85
N ASP A 72 -30.60 34.21 -25.40
CA ASP A 72 -31.97 34.67 -25.74
C ASP A 72 -31.85 35.92 -26.63
N LEU A 73 -31.66 35.69 -27.93
CA LEU A 73 -32.06 36.58 -29.03
C LEU A 73 -32.24 35.70 -30.27
N ASP A 74 -33.45 35.17 -30.48
CA ASP A 74 -34.23 35.36 -31.72
C ASP A 74 -35.39 34.35 -31.84
N SER A 75 -36.55 34.91 -32.22
CA SER A 75 -37.74 34.35 -32.87
C SER A 75 -38.68 33.38 -32.11
N ASP A 76 -39.77 33.98 -31.62
CA ASP A 76 -41.18 33.83 -32.06
C ASP A 76 -41.88 32.46 -32.18
N ASP A 77 -43.09 32.48 -31.59
CA ASP A 77 -44.33 31.72 -31.87
C ASP A 77 -44.42 30.23 -31.51
N GLU A 78 -45.17 29.90 -30.44
CA GLU A 78 -46.59 29.51 -30.55
C GLU A 78 -47.24 29.27 -29.15
N GLU A 79 -48.51 29.69 -29.07
CA GLU A 79 -49.45 29.55 -27.95
C GLU A 79 -49.85 28.08 -27.71
N ASP A 80 -50.11 27.67 -26.46
CA ASP A 80 -51.49 27.53 -25.94
C ASP A 80 -51.62 26.53 -24.76
N ASN A 81 -52.29 27.04 -23.73
CA ASN A 81 -53.11 26.50 -22.64
C ASN A 81 -53.04 25.02 -22.15
N GLY A 82 -53.15 24.90 -20.81
CA GLY A 82 -54.00 23.86 -20.19
C GLY A 82 -53.61 23.33 -18.81
N GLU A 83 -53.99 24.07 -17.76
CA GLU A 83 -54.57 23.62 -16.46
C GLU A 83 -54.00 22.38 -15.72
N SER A 84 -53.35 22.57 -14.55
CA SER A 84 -53.87 22.38 -13.16
C SER A 84 -54.19 20.90 -12.80
N MET A 85 -53.86 20.30 -11.64
CA MET A 85 -53.79 20.79 -10.27
C MET A 85 -53.28 19.64 -9.35
N GLU A 86 -52.46 20.00 -8.36
CA GLU A 86 -52.32 19.42 -7.00
C GLU A 86 -51.82 17.97 -6.76
N THR A 87 -50.77 17.86 -5.93
CA THR A 87 -50.91 17.38 -4.53
C THR A 87 -49.64 17.62 -3.68
N ASN A 88 -49.82 18.46 -2.66
CA ASN A 88 -49.26 18.48 -1.29
C ASN A 88 -47.87 17.88 -0.98
N SER A 89 -46.95 18.80 -0.67
CA SER A 89 -45.97 18.72 0.44
C SER A 89 -46.69 18.78 1.82
N PRO A 90 -46.12 18.31 2.95
CA PRO A 90 -45.06 19.07 3.62
C PRO A 90 -43.95 18.24 4.33
N GLU A 91 -42.75 18.83 4.29
CA GLU A 91 -41.73 18.88 5.36
C GLU A 91 -41.23 17.58 6.02
N SER A 92 -39.99 17.21 5.72
CA SER A 92 -39.10 16.57 6.70
C SER A 92 -37.67 17.12 6.62
N HIS A 93 -37.12 17.28 7.81
CA HIS A 93 -35.92 18.01 8.18
C HIS A 93 -34.61 17.59 7.51
N ASN A 94 -33.79 18.63 7.29
CA ASN A 94 -32.37 18.63 6.95
C ASN A 94 -31.54 17.54 7.67
N ASN A 95 -30.87 16.71 6.86
CA ASN A 95 -29.64 16.01 7.22
C ASN A 95 -28.75 15.89 5.97
N SER A 96 -28.06 16.97 5.63
CA SER A 96 -27.00 16.97 4.62
C SER A 96 -25.75 16.29 5.18
N ARG A 97 -25.67 14.97 4.99
CA ARG A 97 -24.40 14.24 4.88
C ARG A 97 -23.75 14.67 3.56
N GLU A 98 -22.75 15.52 3.63
CA GLU A 98 -21.85 15.77 2.50
C GLU A 98 -21.12 14.47 2.15
N GLN A 99 -21.56 13.85 1.06
CA GLN A 99 -20.81 12.88 0.30
C GLN A 99 -19.62 13.60 -0.33
N GLN A 100 -18.44 13.49 0.29
CA GLN A 100 -17.21 13.83 -0.42
C GLN A 100 -16.94 12.76 -1.47
N ASN A 101 -17.30 13.09 -2.71
CA ASN A 101 -16.84 12.43 -3.92
C ASN A 101 -15.32 12.39 -3.94
N VAL A 102 -14.75 11.22 -3.67
CA VAL A 102 -13.35 10.90 -4.00
C VAL A 102 -13.33 10.50 -5.48
N SER A 103 -13.41 11.51 -6.34
CA SER A 103 -13.08 11.39 -7.76
C SER A 103 -11.77 12.13 -8.03
N ASN A 104 -10.65 11.50 -7.69
CA ASN A 104 -9.37 11.80 -8.34
C ASN A 104 -9.08 10.68 -9.33
N ASN A 105 -9.88 10.63 -10.40
CA ASN A 105 -9.38 10.08 -11.65
C ASN A 105 -8.35 11.10 -12.15
N ARG A 106 -7.06 10.77 -12.00
CA ARG A 106 -6.08 11.31 -12.94
C ARG A 106 -6.49 10.73 -14.30
N SER A 107 -7.15 11.53 -15.11
CA SER A 107 -7.05 11.37 -16.55
C SER A 107 -5.58 11.56 -16.87
N ASP A 108 -4.90 10.46 -17.22
CA ASP A 108 -3.67 10.55 -17.99
C ASP A 108 -4.06 11.28 -19.27
N THR A 109 -3.87 12.59 -19.27
CA THR A 109 -4.02 13.42 -20.45
C THR A 109 -2.75 13.14 -21.22
N PHE A 110 -2.87 12.27 -22.23
CA PHE A 110 -1.83 12.04 -23.21
C PHE A 110 -1.50 13.40 -23.82
N SER A 111 -0.38 14.00 -23.42
CA SER A 111 0.23 15.09 -24.17
C SER A 111 0.97 14.42 -25.33
N GLU A 112 0.42 14.53 -26.52
CA GLU A 112 1.16 14.29 -27.75
C GLU A 112 2.32 15.28 -27.79
N HIS A 113 3.52 14.80 -27.50
CA HIS A 113 4.75 15.48 -27.90
C HIS A 113 5.16 14.89 -29.24
N GLU A 114 5.02 15.69 -30.29
CA GLU A 114 5.66 15.45 -31.58
C GLU A 114 7.19 15.46 -31.37
N GLU A 115 7.79 14.27 -31.34
CA GLU A 115 9.23 14.12 -31.48
C GLU A 115 9.59 14.27 -32.96
N GLU A 116 10.05 15.45 -33.37
CA GLU A 116 10.88 15.60 -34.57
C GLU A 116 12.30 15.08 -34.25
N GLY A 117 12.43 13.76 -34.17
CA GLY A 117 13.70 13.04 -34.19
C GLY A 117 13.74 12.21 -35.47
N GLY A 118 14.72 12.48 -36.34
CA GLY A 118 14.87 11.82 -37.63
C GLY A 118 14.79 10.29 -37.52
N ARG A 119 13.67 9.73 -37.98
CA ARG A 119 13.54 8.29 -38.19
C ARG A 119 14.30 7.93 -39.46
N ASP A 120 15.34 7.13 -39.30
CA ASP A 120 15.74 6.23 -40.38
C ASP A 120 14.49 5.37 -40.71
N GLU A 121 13.92 5.58 -41.90
CA GLU A 121 12.77 4.84 -42.41
C GLU A 121 13.17 3.37 -42.66
N VAL A 122 13.13 2.55 -41.61
CA VAL A 122 12.97 1.11 -41.77
C VAL A 122 11.48 0.88 -42.01
N ASN A 123 11.11 0.55 -43.25
CA ASN A 123 9.77 0.10 -43.63
C ASN A 123 9.46 -1.26 -42.93
N GLU A 124 9.11 -1.24 -41.65
CA GLU A 124 8.48 -2.39 -41.00
C GLU A 124 7.00 -2.41 -41.36
N GLU A 125 6.56 -3.48 -42.01
CA GLU A 125 5.17 -3.73 -42.36
C GLU A 125 4.34 -3.85 -41.07
N ILE A 126 3.40 -2.95 -40.84
CA ILE A 126 2.61 -2.90 -39.59
C ILE A 126 1.62 -4.07 -39.56
N ASP A 127 1.74 -4.96 -38.57
CA ASP A 127 0.76 -6.01 -38.30
C ASP A 127 -0.48 -5.41 -37.61
N PHE A 128 -1.48 -5.02 -38.41
CA PHE A 128 -2.73 -4.42 -37.92
C PHE A 128 -3.52 -5.31 -36.96
N GLN A 129 -3.45 -6.65 -37.11
CA GLN A 129 -4.16 -7.56 -36.22
C GLN A 129 -3.50 -7.56 -34.82
N ASP A 130 -2.17 -7.45 -34.77
CA ASP A 130 -1.42 -7.33 -33.53
C ASP A 130 -1.71 -6.03 -32.78
N GLU A 131 -1.77 -4.91 -33.49
CA GLU A 131 -2.11 -3.62 -32.89
C GLU A 131 -3.56 -3.61 -32.40
N ALA A 132 -4.49 -4.24 -33.14
CA ALA A 132 -5.85 -4.46 -32.67
C ALA A 132 -5.92 -5.35 -31.43
N ALA A 133 -5.10 -6.41 -31.35
CA ALA A 133 -4.99 -7.25 -30.17
C ALA A 133 -4.46 -6.45 -28.97
N LYS A 134 -3.35 -5.71 -29.13
CA LYS A 134 -2.77 -4.84 -28.09
C LYS A 134 -3.75 -3.76 -27.62
N PHE A 135 -4.52 -3.17 -28.54
CA PHE A 135 -5.59 -2.23 -28.23
C PHE A 135 -6.63 -2.86 -27.30
N LEU A 136 -7.14 -4.05 -27.62
CA LEU A 136 -8.09 -4.77 -26.78
C LEU A 136 -7.49 -5.19 -25.44
N LEU A 137 -6.22 -5.61 -25.43
CA LEU A 137 -5.47 -5.93 -24.22
C LEU A 137 -5.41 -4.72 -23.28
N LYS A 138 -5.14 -3.53 -23.81
CA LYS A 138 -5.09 -2.29 -23.02
C LYS A 138 -6.45 -1.91 -22.44
N LEU A 139 -7.52 -2.02 -23.22
CA LEU A 139 -8.88 -1.78 -22.74
C LEU A 139 -9.23 -2.71 -21.58
N ARG A 140 -8.88 -4.00 -21.70
CA ARG A 140 -9.12 -5.00 -20.65
C ARG A 140 -8.22 -4.80 -19.44
N SER A 141 -6.93 -4.55 -19.63
CA SER A 141 -5.98 -4.37 -18.52
C SER A 141 -6.35 -3.18 -17.62
N SER A 142 -7.02 -2.17 -18.18
CA SER A 142 -7.49 -1.00 -17.43
C SER A 142 -8.44 -1.39 -16.29
N GLY A 143 -9.24 -2.45 -16.44
CA GLY A 143 -10.26 -2.86 -15.46
C GLY A 143 -11.37 -1.82 -15.23
N ASN A 144 -11.51 -0.82 -16.10
CA ASN A 144 -12.56 0.21 -16.01
C ASN A 144 -13.80 -0.13 -16.83
N LEU A 145 -13.72 -1.11 -17.73
CA LEU A 145 -14.74 -1.41 -18.72
C LEU A 145 -15.32 -2.81 -18.50
N THR A 146 -16.63 -2.94 -18.69
CA THR A 146 -17.30 -4.24 -18.72
C THR A 146 -16.96 -5.00 -20.01
N ASN A 147 -17.10 -6.33 -20.02
CA ASN A 147 -16.94 -7.11 -21.25
C ASN A 147 -17.84 -6.60 -22.40
N ALA A 148 -19.10 -6.26 -22.10
CA ALA A 148 -20.02 -5.72 -23.09
C ALA A 148 -19.55 -4.37 -23.65
N SER A 149 -18.96 -3.51 -22.81
CA SER A 149 -18.39 -2.24 -23.26
C SER A 149 -17.20 -2.44 -24.20
N VAL A 150 -16.33 -3.43 -23.92
CA VAL A 150 -15.19 -3.75 -24.79
C VAL A 150 -15.66 -4.30 -26.13
N GLU A 151 -16.65 -5.19 -26.14
CA GLU A 151 -17.27 -5.73 -27.36
C GLU A 151 -17.92 -4.62 -28.21
N LEU A 152 -18.60 -3.67 -27.56
CA LEU A 152 -19.19 -2.51 -28.23
C LEU A 152 -18.12 -1.63 -28.88
N ILE A 153 -17.03 -1.32 -28.15
CA ILE A 153 -15.90 -0.55 -28.69
C ILE A 153 -15.28 -1.29 -29.88
N GLN A 154 -15.04 -2.60 -29.76
CA GLN A 154 -14.50 -3.43 -30.84
C GLN A 154 -15.35 -3.34 -32.11
N ASN A 155 -16.68 -3.46 -31.99
CA ASN A 155 -17.60 -3.37 -33.11
C ASN A 155 -17.61 -1.98 -33.76
N PHE A 156 -17.67 -0.90 -32.96
CA PHE A 156 -17.62 0.46 -33.49
C PHE A 156 -16.31 0.77 -34.20
N THR A 157 -15.17 0.37 -33.60
CA THR A 157 -13.85 0.58 -34.21
C THR A 157 -13.71 -0.21 -35.51
N SER A 158 -14.17 -1.47 -35.56
CA SER A 158 -14.17 -2.27 -36.79
C SER A 158 -14.98 -1.62 -37.93
N ASN A 159 -16.16 -1.08 -37.60
CA ASN A 159 -16.99 -0.35 -38.56
C ASN A 159 -16.33 0.95 -39.03
N LEU A 160 -15.72 1.71 -38.12
CA LEU A 160 -15.03 2.96 -38.45
C LEU A 160 -13.84 2.71 -39.39
N ILE A 161 -13.02 1.69 -39.12
CA ILE A 161 -11.90 1.30 -39.99
C ILE A 161 -12.40 0.92 -41.38
N SER A 162 -13.48 0.16 -41.47
CA SER A 162 -14.09 -0.24 -42.74
C SER A 162 -14.59 0.97 -43.54
N LEU A 163 -15.20 1.96 -42.87
CA LEU A 163 -15.67 3.20 -43.49
C LEU A 163 -14.51 4.08 -43.98
N LEU A 164 -13.45 4.21 -43.18
CA LEU A 164 -12.25 4.97 -43.56
C LEU A 164 -11.54 4.32 -44.75
N ALA A 165 -11.36 3.00 -44.73
CA ALA A 165 -10.78 2.25 -45.85
C ALA A 165 -11.58 2.48 -47.15
N ALA A 166 -12.92 2.40 -47.08
CA ALA A 166 -13.79 2.66 -48.23
C ALA A 166 -13.73 4.13 -48.69
N HIS A 167 -13.62 5.08 -47.77
CA HIS A 167 -13.48 6.51 -48.09
C HIS A 167 -12.17 6.80 -48.80
N PHE A 168 -11.03 6.33 -48.25
CA PHE A 168 -9.71 6.55 -48.85
C PHE A 168 -9.56 5.80 -50.18
N LYS A 169 -10.11 4.58 -50.31
CA LYS A 169 -10.17 3.88 -51.59
C LYS A 169 -10.88 4.74 -52.65
N ARG A 170 -12.04 5.30 -52.32
CA ARG A 170 -12.81 6.15 -53.24
C ARG A 170 -12.08 7.45 -53.58
N LYS A 171 -11.51 8.13 -52.59
CA LYS A 171 -10.76 9.37 -52.78
C LYS A 171 -9.53 9.14 -53.67
N THR A 172 -8.82 8.05 -53.45
CA THR A 172 -7.66 7.65 -54.27
C THR A 172 -8.08 7.30 -55.68
N LYS A 173 -9.17 6.54 -55.85
CA LYS A 173 -9.74 6.23 -57.16
C LYS A 173 -10.12 7.50 -57.94
N ASN A 174 -10.85 8.41 -57.32
CA ASN A 174 -11.22 9.68 -57.94
C ASN A 174 -9.98 10.51 -58.34
N PHE A 175 -8.97 10.59 -57.47
CA PHE A 175 -7.72 11.29 -57.77
C PHE A 175 -6.98 10.68 -58.97
N LEU A 176 -6.93 9.35 -59.08
CA LEU A 176 -6.32 8.65 -60.22
C LEU A 176 -7.11 8.91 -61.51
N GLU A 177 -8.45 8.93 -61.41
CA GLU A 177 -9.35 9.22 -62.53
C GLU A 177 -9.20 10.65 -63.04
N GLU A 178 -9.18 11.63 -62.14
CA GLU A 178 -9.00 13.06 -62.45
C GLU A 178 -7.64 13.35 -63.11
N ASN A 179 -6.58 12.66 -62.67
CA ASN A 179 -5.22 12.84 -63.20
C ASN A 179 -4.88 11.93 -64.39
N ARG A 180 -5.86 11.16 -64.91
CA ARG A 180 -5.71 10.24 -66.05
C ARG A 180 -4.59 9.20 -65.87
N VAL A 181 -4.37 8.73 -64.65
CA VAL A 181 -3.33 7.74 -64.31
C VAL A 181 -3.90 6.31 -64.21
N ASN A 182 -5.18 6.14 -64.59
CA ASN A 182 -5.94 4.90 -64.47
C ASN A 182 -5.34 3.69 -65.21
N GLU A 183 -4.52 3.92 -66.25
CA GLU A 183 -3.87 2.82 -67.00
C GLU A 183 -2.70 2.18 -66.22
N ILE A 184 -2.20 2.83 -65.17
CA ILE A 184 -1.03 2.38 -64.39
C ILE A 184 -1.44 1.56 -63.17
N VAL A 185 -2.61 1.85 -62.57
CA VAL A 185 -3.04 1.26 -61.30
C VAL A 185 -4.35 0.49 -61.49
N SER A 186 -4.29 -0.84 -61.38
CA SER A 186 -5.49 -1.69 -61.55
C SER A 186 -6.49 -1.54 -60.39
N GLU A 187 -7.79 -1.70 -60.65
CA GLU A 187 -8.83 -1.80 -59.60
C GLU A 187 -8.51 -2.94 -58.60
N LYS A 188 -7.82 -3.99 -59.07
CA LYS A 188 -7.31 -5.07 -58.22
C LYS A 188 -6.27 -4.53 -57.22
N PHE A 189 -5.28 -3.77 -57.67
CA PHE A 189 -4.27 -3.16 -56.80
C PHE A 189 -4.90 -2.21 -55.77
N LEU A 190 -5.85 -1.35 -56.18
CA LEU A 190 -6.58 -0.49 -55.24
C LEU A 190 -7.39 -1.31 -54.23
N SER A 191 -8.02 -2.40 -54.69
CA SER A 191 -8.77 -3.28 -53.81
C SER A 191 -7.87 -3.96 -52.79
N GLU A 192 -6.70 -4.45 -53.20
CA GLU A 192 -5.67 -5.07 -52.34
C GLU A 192 -5.04 -4.06 -51.38
N THR A 193 -4.68 -2.86 -51.86
CA THR A 193 -4.05 -1.80 -51.05
C THR A 193 -4.96 -1.32 -49.91
N PHE A 194 -6.26 -1.22 -50.17
CA PHE A 194 -7.25 -0.80 -49.17
C PHE A 194 -7.97 -1.98 -48.50
N GLN A 195 -7.50 -3.23 -48.72
CA GLN A 195 -8.05 -4.43 -48.07
C GLN A 195 -7.50 -4.60 -46.66
N ILE A 196 -7.89 -3.70 -45.75
CA ILE A 196 -7.42 -3.74 -44.36
C ILE A 196 -8.05 -4.93 -43.58
N GLY A 197 -9.10 -5.56 -44.13
CA GLY A 197 -9.83 -6.65 -43.46
C GLY A 197 -10.49 -6.18 -42.17
N ASN A 198 -11.01 -7.12 -41.38
CA ASN A 198 -11.37 -6.82 -39.99
C ASN A 198 -10.16 -7.14 -39.10
N PRO A 199 -9.43 -6.14 -38.58
CA PRO A 199 -8.24 -6.41 -37.76
C PRO A 199 -8.58 -7.08 -36.42
N PHE A 200 -9.86 -7.10 -36.05
CA PHE A 200 -10.36 -7.80 -34.87
C PHE A 200 -10.85 -9.22 -35.15
N GLN A 201 -10.70 -9.73 -36.38
CA GLN A 201 -11.07 -11.09 -36.72
C GLN A 201 -10.26 -12.07 -35.88
N GLY A 202 -10.94 -13.03 -35.25
CA GLY A 202 -10.30 -13.96 -34.32
C GLY A 202 -9.94 -13.34 -32.98
N LEU A 203 -10.47 -12.16 -32.63
CA LEU A 203 -10.26 -11.49 -31.32
C LEU A 203 -11.60 -11.14 -30.65
N GLU A 204 -12.71 -11.74 -31.08
CA GLU A 204 -14.07 -11.35 -30.67
C GLU A 204 -14.37 -11.67 -29.20
N THR A 205 -13.73 -12.69 -28.65
CA THR A 205 -13.93 -13.09 -27.25
C THR A 205 -12.63 -13.03 -26.48
N THR A 206 -12.72 -12.90 -25.16
CA THR A 206 -11.55 -12.97 -24.27
C THR A 206 -10.75 -14.25 -24.48
N ASP A 207 -11.40 -15.37 -24.81
CA ASP A 207 -10.73 -16.65 -25.02
C ASP A 207 -9.90 -16.63 -26.30
N LYS A 208 -10.46 -16.13 -27.40
CA LYS A 208 -9.71 -15.97 -28.64
C LYS A 208 -8.54 -14.97 -28.51
N GLN A 209 -8.73 -13.91 -27.71
CA GLN A 209 -7.65 -12.97 -27.40
C GLN A 209 -6.52 -13.65 -26.60
N LEU A 210 -6.86 -14.46 -25.60
CA LEU A 210 -5.88 -15.25 -24.85
C LEU A 210 -5.17 -16.26 -25.75
N ASP A 211 -5.88 -16.91 -26.68
CA ASP A 211 -5.31 -17.84 -27.65
C ASP A 211 -4.32 -17.12 -28.57
N TYR A 212 -4.70 -15.97 -29.13
CA TYR A 212 -3.80 -15.14 -29.94
C TYR A 212 -2.51 -14.79 -29.20
N PHE A 213 -2.60 -14.28 -27.96
CA PHE A 213 -1.41 -13.95 -27.18
C PHE A 213 -0.60 -15.18 -26.75
N SER A 214 -1.26 -16.32 -26.52
CA SER A 214 -0.61 -17.58 -26.22
C SER A 214 0.23 -18.06 -27.41
N GLU A 215 -0.32 -18.01 -28.61
CA GLU A 215 0.34 -18.46 -29.84
C GLU A 215 1.46 -17.52 -30.26
N LYS A 216 1.19 -16.20 -30.27
CA LYS A 216 2.16 -15.21 -30.77
C LYS A 216 3.27 -14.89 -29.78
N TYR A 217 2.95 -14.79 -28.48
CA TYR A 217 3.87 -14.29 -27.46
C TYR A 217 4.17 -15.30 -26.35
N GLY A 218 3.54 -16.47 -26.34
CA GLY A 218 3.71 -17.47 -25.28
C GLY A 218 3.03 -17.09 -23.97
N LEU A 219 1.96 -16.28 -24.01
CA LEU A 219 1.13 -16.02 -22.82
C LEU A 219 0.61 -17.35 -22.24
N VAL A 220 0.80 -17.53 -20.94
CA VAL A 220 0.27 -18.69 -20.21
C VAL A 220 -1.22 -18.51 -19.96
N LYS A 221 -2.04 -19.45 -20.42
CA LYS A 221 -3.49 -19.44 -20.19
C LYS A 221 -3.83 -20.12 -18.86
N PRO A 222 -4.91 -19.68 -18.17
CA PRO A 222 -5.43 -20.42 -17.03
C PRO A 222 -6.10 -21.72 -17.48
N GLU A 223 -5.79 -22.81 -16.78
CA GLU A 223 -6.37 -24.13 -16.96
C GLU A 223 -7.34 -24.45 -15.81
N GLU A 224 -8.53 -24.95 -16.16
CA GLU A 224 -9.53 -25.33 -15.17
C GLU A 224 -9.26 -26.76 -14.67
N MET A 225 -9.02 -26.88 -13.37
CA MET A 225 -8.62 -28.12 -12.72
C MET A 225 -9.71 -28.59 -11.74
N TYR A 226 -9.95 -29.90 -11.70
CA TYR A 226 -10.95 -30.50 -10.81
C TYR A 226 -10.42 -30.66 -9.38
N LEU A 227 -11.24 -30.31 -8.37
CA LEU A 227 -10.93 -30.53 -6.95
C LEU A 227 -11.72 -31.69 -6.35
N SER A 228 -13.04 -31.59 -6.47
CA SER A 228 -14.05 -32.42 -5.82
C SER A 228 -15.42 -32.12 -6.43
N SER A 229 -16.47 -32.72 -5.89
CA SER A 229 -17.83 -32.39 -6.26
C SER A 229 -18.67 -32.20 -5.01
N ARG A 230 -19.65 -31.28 -5.08
CA ARG A 230 -20.62 -31.03 -4.02
C ARG A 230 -22.03 -31.05 -4.58
N ILE A 231 -23.01 -31.29 -3.72
CA ILE A 231 -24.42 -31.22 -4.08
C ILE A 231 -24.90 -29.78 -3.83
N GLU A 232 -25.39 -29.13 -4.88
CA GLU A 232 -26.07 -27.84 -4.78
C GLU A 232 -27.52 -28.00 -5.21
N HIS A 233 -28.44 -27.40 -4.46
CA HIS A 233 -29.82 -27.28 -4.89
C HIS A 233 -29.91 -26.19 -5.96
N ARG A 234 -30.21 -26.57 -7.20
CA ARG A 234 -30.35 -25.63 -8.32
C ARG A 234 -31.78 -25.65 -8.85
N LEU A 235 -32.27 -24.46 -9.21
CA LEU A 235 -33.57 -24.32 -9.85
C LEU A 235 -33.55 -25.03 -11.20
N ASP A 236 -34.29 -26.11 -11.30
CA ASP A 236 -34.57 -26.76 -12.57
C ASP A 236 -35.59 -25.91 -13.34
N ARG A 237 -35.20 -25.45 -14.53
CA ARG A 237 -36.01 -24.48 -15.31
C ARG A 237 -37.32 -25.07 -15.81
N THR A 238 -37.39 -26.40 -15.93
CA THR A 238 -38.54 -27.14 -16.41
C THR A 238 -39.55 -27.37 -15.29
N SER A 239 -39.15 -28.01 -14.20
CA SER A 239 -40.03 -28.29 -13.05
C SER A 239 -40.27 -27.08 -12.14
N LYS A 240 -39.47 -26.01 -12.28
CA LYS A 240 -39.43 -24.85 -11.35
C LYS A 240 -39.13 -25.23 -9.90
N MET A 241 -38.60 -26.43 -9.66
CA MET A 241 -38.20 -26.91 -8.35
C MET A 241 -36.69 -26.81 -8.16
N PHE A 242 -36.24 -26.66 -6.91
CA PHE A 242 -34.83 -26.76 -6.55
C PHE A 242 -34.43 -28.22 -6.39
N LEU A 243 -33.77 -28.77 -7.40
CA LEU A 243 -33.32 -30.16 -7.39
C LEU A 243 -31.85 -30.25 -6.96
N PRO A 244 -31.47 -31.28 -6.17
CA PRO A 244 -30.07 -31.52 -5.85
C PRO A 244 -29.33 -31.88 -7.14
N LYS A 245 -28.31 -31.10 -7.47
CA LYS A 245 -27.44 -31.32 -8.63
C LYS A 245 -26.00 -31.44 -8.15
N GLN A 246 -25.30 -32.45 -8.62
CA GLN A 246 -23.86 -32.57 -8.42
C GLN A 246 -23.15 -31.51 -9.26
N VAL A 247 -22.31 -30.70 -8.59
CA VAL A 247 -21.55 -29.61 -9.18
C VAL A 247 -20.07 -29.87 -8.90
N SER A 248 -19.25 -29.83 -9.95
CA SER A 248 -17.79 -29.91 -9.79
C SER A 248 -17.26 -28.64 -9.13
N GLN A 249 -16.49 -28.81 -8.06
CA GLN A 249 -15.62 -27.77 -7.52
C GLN A 249 -14.34 -27.77 -8.36
N THR A 250 -14.00 -26.61 -8.90
CA THR A 250 -12.83 -26.42 -9.74
C THR A 250 -11.99 -25.25 -9.24
N PHE A 251 -10.72 -25.22 -9.62
CA PHE A 251 -9.84 -24.08 -9.48
C PHE A 251 -9.20 -23.73 -10.82
N GLN A 252 -8.61 -22.55 -10.93
CA GLN A 252 -7.80 -22.17 -12.09
C GLN A 252 -6.33 -22.31 -11.73
N SER A 253 -5.54 -22.92 -12.62
CA SER A 253 -4.09 -23.12 -12.47
C SER A 253 -3.33 -22.51 -13.64
N PHE A 254 -2.09 -22.10 -13.42
CA PHE A 254 -1.16 -21.62 -14.44
C PHE A 254 0.09 -22.48 -14.41
N SER A 255 0.62 -22.87 -15.58
CA SER A 255 1.88 -23.59 -15.65
C SER A 255 3.03 -22.73 -15.11
N LEU A 256 3.76 -23.26 -14.12
CA LEU A 256 4.95 -22.59 -13.61
C LEU A 256 6.03 -22.57 -14.70
N ILE A 257 6.25 -23.70 -15.37
CA ILE A 257 7.22 -23.78 -16.49
C ILE A 257 6.87 -22.76 -17.58
N GLY A 258 5.60 -22.65 -17.97
CA GLY A 258 5.14 -21.66 -18.93
C GLY A 258 5.43 -20.23 -18.47
N THR A 259 5.18 -19.94 -17.18
CA THR A 259 5.40 -18.61 -16.61
C THR A 259 6.89 -18.25 -16.58
N LEU A 260 7.74 -19.19 -16.17
CA LEU A 260 9.19 -19.00 -16.19
C LEU A 260 9.74 -18.90 -17.62
N THR A 261 9.15 -19.63 -18.57
CA THR A 261 9.50 -19.52 -20.00
C THR A 261 9.21 -18.12 -20.52
N LEU A 262 8.03 -17.57 -20.20
CA LEU A 262 7.68 -16.20 -20.57
C LEU A 262 8.70 -15.20 -20.00
N ILE A 263 9.07 -15.33 -18.73
CA ILE A 263 10.06 -14.46 -18.07
C ILE A 263 11.45 -14.63 -18.71
N ALA A 264 11.91 -15.86 -18.94
CA ALA A 264 13.22 -16.17 -19.50
C ALA A 264 13.35 -15.73 -20.97
N ARG A 265 12.27 -15.73 -21.75
CA ARG A 265 12.25 -15.21 -23.12
C ARG A 265 12.37 -13.68 -23.18
N ASN A 266 12.01 -12.98 -22.12
CA ASN A 266 12.29 -11.54 -22.03
C ASN A 266 13.78 -11.32 -21.73
N LYS A 267 14.53 -10.88 -22.74
CA LYS A 267 15.99 -10.66 -22.66
C LYS A 267 16.39 -9.76 -21.49
N TYR A 268 15.68 -8.65 -21.25
CA TYR A 268 15.95 -7.74 -20.15
C TYR A 268 15.84 -8.42 -18.78
N LEU A 269 14.74 -9.14 -18.53
CA LEU A 269 14.55 -9.84 -17.25
C LEU A 269 15.56 -10.98 -17.08
N ARG A 270 15.86 -11.72 -18.15
CA ARG A 270 16.86 -12.80 -18.13
C ARG A 270 18.24 -12.26 -17.80
N GLU A 271 18.66 -11.15 -18.41
CA GLU A 271 19.93 -10.49 -18.11
C GLU A 271 19.99 -10.02 -16.65
N LEU A 272 18.92 -9.43 -16.11
CA LEU A 272 18.87 -9.05 -14.69
C LEU A 272 19.08 -10.24 -13.77
N ILE A 273 18.41 -11.37 -14.02
CA ILE A 273 18.54 -12.60 -13.24
C ILE A 273 19.98 -13.14 -13.29
N LEU A 274 20.58 -13.17 -14.48
CA LEU A 274 21.95 -13.65 -14.68
C LEU A 274 23.02 -12.68 -14.16
N SER A 275 22.67 -11.40 -13.98
CA SER A 275 23.58 -10.37 -13.46
C SER A 275 23.63 -10.30 -11.93
N GLU A 276 22.84 -11.11 -11.22
CA GLU A 276 22.75 -11.05 -9.76
C GLU A 276 24.08 -11.41 -9.07
N LYS A 277 24.62 -10.47 -8.30
CA LYS A 277 25.86 -10.62 -7.53
C LYS A 277 25.59 -10.80 -6.04
N GLU A 278 26.46 -11.54 -5.38
CA GLU A 278 26.54 -11.55 -3.92
C GLU A 278 27.18 -10.24 -3.44
N SER A 279 26.78 -9.78 -2.25
CA SER A 279 27.36 -8.60 -1.62
C SER A 279 28.76 -8.91 -1.07
N THR A 280 29.75 -8.08 -1.39
CA THR A 280 31.16 -8.28 -1.00
C THR A 280 31.65 -7.35 0.09
N ASP A 281 30.81 -6.41 0.53
CA ASP A 281 31.13 -5.32 1.47
C ASP A 281 30.59 -5.58 2.90
N GLY A 282 30.10 -6.80 3.16
CA GLY A 282 29.51 -7.15 4.45
C GLY A 282 28.11 -6.60 4.69
N ILE A 283 27.48 -5.96 3.70
CA ILE A 283 26.09 -5.49 3.76
C ILE A 283 25.19 -6.52 3.07
N SER A 284 24.23 -7.08 3.80
CA SER A 284 23.23 -7.98 3.22
C SER A 284 22.19 -7.17 2.45
N ARG A 285 21.99 -7.53 1.18
CA ARG A 285 21.04 -6.89 0.28
C ARG A 285 19.95 -7.83 -0.18
N GLY A 286 20.19 -9.14 -0.26
CA GLY A 286 19.20 -10.11 -0.74
C GLY A 286 19.37 -11.52 -0.19
N TYR A 287 18.54 -12.44 -0.70
CA TYR A 287 18.54 -13.84 -0.27
C TYR A 287 19.89 -14.53 -0.48
N LYS A 288 20.61 -14.16 -1.54
CA LYS A 288 21.94 -14.70 -1.87
C LYS A 288 22.98 -14.48 -0.76
N ASP A 289 22.80 -13.43 0.05
CA ASP A 289 23.71 -13.09 1.15
C ASP A 289 23.44 -13.91 2.42
N GLY A 290 22.24 -14.51 2.53
CA GLY A 290 21.78 -15.28 3.68
C GLY A 290 22.36 -16.70 3.74
N THR A 291 22.37 -17.28 4.95
CA THR A 291 22.92 -18.64 5.15
C THR A 291 22.12 -19.73 4.45
N ASP A 292 20.81 -19.53 4.21
CA ASP A 292 19.98 -20.51 3.49
C ASP A 292 20.44 -20.69 2.04
N PHE A 293 20.79 -19.59 1.36
CA PHE A 293 21.37 -19.69 0.01
C PHE A 293 22.71 -20.42 0.04
N LYS A 294 23.60 -20.03 0.97
CA LYS A 294 24.96 -20.58 1.12
C LYS A 294 24.96 -22.08 1.41
N ASN A 295 24.00 -22.55 2.19
CA ASN A 295 23.88 -23.95 2.58
C ASN A 295 23.04 -24.80 1.60
N ASN A 296 22.37 -24.19 0.62
CA ASN A 296 21.53 -24.90 -0.33
C ASN A 296 22.34 -25.49 -1.48
N THR A 297 22.54 -26.82 -1.47
CA THR A 297 23.36 -27.55 -2.46
C THR A 297 22.93 -27.32 -3.91
N PHE A 298 21.61 -27.24 -4.18
CA PHE A 298 21.08 -26.98 -5.51
C PHE A 298 21.42 -25.56 -5.99
N LEU A 299 21.27 -24.56 -5.13
CA LEU A 299 21.59 -23.17 -5.45
C LEU A 299 23.10 -22.91 -5.51
N GLN A 300 23.91 -23.67 -4.79
CA GLN A 300 25.37 -23.62 -4.96
C GLN A 300 25.80 -24.21 -6.31
N LYS A 301 25.14 -25.28 -6.78
CA LYS A 301 25.39 -25.87 -8.11
C LYS A 301 24.85 -24.99 -9.24
N TYR A 302 23.68 -24.38 -9.03
CA TYR A 302 22.97 -23.56 -10.02
C TYR A 302 22.62 -22.18 -9.44
N PRO A 303 23.58 -21.26 -9.31
CA PRO A 303 23.41 -19.98 -8.59
C PRO A 303 22.40 -19.02 -9.23
N PHE A 304 22.09 -19.20 -10.51
CA PHE A 304 21.11 -18.40 -11.25
C PHE A 304 19.78 -19.12 -11.47
N ALA A 305 19.56 -20.29 -10.82
CA ALA A 305 18.25 -20.90 -10.83
C ALA A 305 17.20 -19.90 -10.30
N PHE A 306 16.03 -19.91 -10.91
CA PHE A 306 14.91 -19.06 -10.52
C PHE A 306 14.50 -19.42 -9.08
N ARG A 307 14.63 -18.47 -8.17
CA ARG A 307 14.22 -18.60 -6.78
C ARG A 307 12.80 -18.06 -6.64
N ILE A 308 11.88 -18.98 -6.42
CA ILE A 308 10.45 -18.72 -6.37
C ILE A 308 10.05 -18.49 -4.92
N GLU A 309 9.36 -17.38 -4.69
CA GLU A 309 8.59 -17.14 -3.47
C GLU A 309 7.11 -17.36 -3.76
N LEU A 310 6.47 -18.23 -2.99
CA LEU A 310 5.03 -18.49 -3.05
C LEU A 310 4.32 -17.66 -1.98
N ASN A 311 3.19 -17.07 -2.35
CA ASN A 311 2.29 -16.39 -1.43
C ASN A 311 0.85 -16.87 -1.61
N TYR A 312 0.11 -16.84 -0.51
CA TYR A 312 -1.33 -17.01 -0.50
C TYR A 312 -1.94 -15.96 0.44
N ASP A 313 -3.06 -15.40 0.04
CA ASP A 313 -3.89 -14.55 0.89
C ASP A 313 -5.35 -14.61 0.44
N ASP A 314 -6.25 -14.36 1.38
CA ASP A 314 -7.68 -14.45 1.21
C ASP A 314 -8.25 -13.10 0.76
N LEU A 315 -8.99 -13.09 -0.35
CA LEU A 315 -9.54 -11.85 -0.93
C LEU A 315 -11.07 -11.87 -1.00
N GLU A 316 -11.68 -10.85 -0.42
CA GLU A 316 -13.09 -10.52 -0.64
C GLU A 316 -13.24 -9.62 -1.88
N THR A 317 -14.14 -10.00 -2.79
CA THR A 317 -14.30 -9.39 -4.11
C THR A 317 -15.43 -8.35 -4.20
N ALA A 318 -16.22 -8.15 -3.14
CA ALA A 318 -17.39 -7.26 -3.13
C ALA A 318 -17.28 -6.14 -2.08
N ASN A 319 -17.82 -4.96 -2.39
CA ASN A 319 -18.02 -3.88 -1.43
C ASN A 319 -19.15 -4.27 -0.46
N GLY A 320 -18.81 -4.40 0.82
CA GLY A 320 -19.72 -4.85 1.88
C GLY A 320 -20.84 -3.86 2.19
N MET A 321 -21.98 -4.03 1.50
CA MET A 321 -23.26 -3.47 1.93
C MET A 321 -24.34 -4.56 1.83
N GLY A 322 -24.24 -5.63 2.62
CA GLY A 322 -25.40 -6.51 2.85
C GLY A 322 -25.12 -7.84 3.54
N SER A 323 -26.17 -8.55 3.96
CA SER A 323 -26.08 -9.88 4.60
C SER A 323 -25.50 -11.00 3.69
N LYS A 324 -24.98 -10.66 2.51
CA LYS A 324 -24.38 -11.56 1.50
C LYS A 324 -22.85 -11.39 1.37
N ASP A 325 -22.23 -10.65 2.29
CA ASP A 325 -20.81 -10.24 2.29
C ASP A 325 -19.79 -11.41 2.32
N VAL A 326 -20.24 -12.67 2.49
CA VAL A 326 -19.37 -13.86 2.62
C VAL A 326 -19.34 -14.75 1.35
N ILE A 327 -20.16 -14.47 0.33
CA ILE A 327 -20.47 -15.47 -0.72
C ILE A 327 -19.35 -15.64 -1.77
N HIS A 328 -18.47 -14.65 -1.98
CA HIS A 328 -17.46 -14.68 -3.05
C HIS A 328 -16.03 -14.34 -2.58
N LYS A 329 -15.58 -15.06 -1.54
CA LYS A 329 -14.18 -15.02 -1.11
C LYS A 329 -13.32 -15.94 -1.99
N ILE A 330 -12.28 -15.39 -2.59
CA ILE A 330 -11.33 -16.12 -3.45
C ILE A 330 -9.93 -16.09 -2.85
N GLY A 331 -9.17 -17.16 -3.05
CA GLY A 331 -7.80 -17.31 -2.58
C GLY A 331 -6.83 -17.41 -3.76
N PRO A 332 -6.21 -16.29 -4.19
CA PRO A 332 -5.12 -16.32 -5.16
C PRO A 332 -3.82 -16.86 -4.54
N PHE A 333 -3.12 -17.69 -5.30
CA PHE A 333 -1.73 -18.09 -5.05
C PHE A 333 -0.82 -17.32 -6.00
N TYR A 334 0.09 -16.53 -5.45
CA TYR A 334 1.02 -15.72 -6.24
C TYR A 334 2.44 -16.26 -6.18
N ILE A 335 3.20 -16.01 -7.25
CA ILE A 335 4.65 -16.22 -7.27
C ILE A 335 5.39 -14.92 -7.57
N ARG A 336 6.57 -14.80 -6.98
CA ARG A 336 7.56 -13.76 -7.27
C ARG A 336 8.93 -14.38 -7.49
N ILE A 337 9.73 -13.79 -8.37
CA ILE A 337 11.12 -14.22 -8.65
C ILE A 337 12.09 -13.38 -7.84
N GLN A 338 12.76 -13.99 -6.86
CA GLN A 338 13.64 -13.27 -5.94
C GLN A 338 14.97 -12.82 -6.57
N ASN A 339 15.39 -13.42 -7.68
CA ASN A 339 16.59 -13.03 -8.41
C ASN A 339 16.51 -11.62 -9.00
N LEU A 340 15.30 -11.10 -9.21
CA LEU A 340 15.11 -9.76 -9.75
C LEU A 340 15.52 -8.71 -8.70
N PRO A 341 16.12 -7.58 -9.15
CA PRO A 341 16.53 -6.51 -8.25
C PRO A 341 15.32 -5.86 -7.56
N ALA A 342 15.57 -5.14 -6.47
CA ALA A 342 14.52 -4.56 -5.63
C ALA A 342 13.59 -3.62 -6.41
N GLU A 343 14.14 -2.89 -7.39
CA GLU A 343 13.40 -2.00 -8.28
C GLU A 343 12.36 -2.75 -9.12
N GLU A 344 12.74 -3.88 -9.72
CA GLU A 344 11.80 -4.71 -10.49
C GLU A 344 10.81 -5.41 -9.58
N ASN A 345 11.25 -5.96 -8.45
CA ASN A 345 10.38 -6.62 -7.47
C ASN A 345 9.44 -5.64 -6.74
N SER A 346 9.74 -4.34 -6.78
CA SER A 346 8.81 -3.30 -6.33
C SER A 346 7.62 -3.16 -7.27
N LYS A 347 7.71 -3.49 -8.56
CA LYS A 347 6.58 -3.34 -9.50
C LYS A 347 5.53 -4.43 -9.27
N LEU A 348 4.25 -4.05 -9.19
CA LEU A 348 3.15 -5.02 -9.05
C LEU A 348 3.10 -6.01 -10.22
N SER A 349 3.56 -5.61 -11.41
CA SER A 349 3.66 -6.48 -12.61
C SER A 349 4.72 -7.58 -12.51
N SER A 350 5.53 -7.61 -11.44
CA SER A 350 6.47 -8.69 -11.14
C SER A 350 5.87 -9.79 -10.24
N ILE A 351 4.57 -9.70 -9.95
CA ILE A 351 3.80 -10.70 -9.20
C ILE A 351 2.88 -11.45 -10.17
N PHE A 352 3.13 -12.74 -10.32
CA PHE A 352 2.40 -13.63 -11.23
C PHE A 352 1.43 -14.52 -10.47
N LEU A 353 0.33 -14.89 -11.11
CA LEU A 353 -0.68 -15.78 -10.53
C LEU A 353 -0.33 -17.23 -10.89
N LEU A 354 -0.30 -18.09 -9.88
CA LEU A 354 -0.08 -19.53 -10.02
C LEU A 354 -1.40 -20.29 -10.00
N ALA A 355 -2.30 -19.93 -9.08
CA ALA A 355 -3.60 -20.57 -8.96
C ALA A 355 -4.64 -19.61 -8.37
N MET A 356 -5.91 -19.89 -8.63
CA MET A 356 -7.04 -19.17 -8.04
C MET A 356 -8.16 -20.16 -7.69
N ALA A 357 -8.51 -20.20 -6.41
CA ALA A 357 -9.56 -21.06 -5.87
C ALA A 357 -10.58 -20.25 -5.05
N TYR A 358 -11.73 -20.84 -4.72
CA TYR A 358 -12.60 -20.28 -3.69
C TYR A 358 -12.01 -20.55 -2.31
N SER A 359 -11.99 -19.52 -1.45
CA SER A 359 -11.44 -19.65 -0.10
C SER A 359 -12.18 -20.67 0.77
N GLU A 360 -13.48 -20.87 0.52
CA GLU A 360 -14.26 -21.87 1.26
C GLU A 360 -13.81 -23.29 0.93
N ASP A 361 -13.51 -23.58 -0.34
CA ASP A 361 -13.07 -24.91 -0.78
C ASP A 361 -11.70 -25.26 -0.20
N LEU A 362 -10.88 -24.26 0.17
CA LEU A 362 -9.55 -24.44 0.77
C LEU A 362 -9.57 -24.90 2.23
N LYS A 363 -10.72 -24.81 2.91
CA LYS A 363 -10.87 -25.27 4.30
C LYS A 363 -10.95 -26.78 4.40
N ASP A 364 -11.28 -27.46 3.30
CA ASP A 364 -11.38 -28.91 3.26
C ASP A 364 -10.00 -29.56 3.33
N LYS A 365 -9.90 -30.61 4.15
CA LYS A 365 -8.63 -31.32 4.40
C LYS A 365 -8.00 -31.81 3.08
N GLY A 366 -6.71 -31.51 2.89
CA GLY A 366 -5.94 -31.94 1.73
C GLY A 366 -6.20 -31.16 0.43
N VAL A 367 -7.09 -30.16 0.40
CA VAL A 367 -7.35 -29.36 -0.81
C VAL A 367 -6.15 -28.49 -1.19
N PHE A 368 -5.43 -27.92 -0.21
CA PHE A 368 -4.16 -27.22 -0.47
C PHE A 368 -3.17 -28.09 -1.26
N LYS A 369 -3.01 -29.36 -0.85
CA LYS A 369 -2.11 -30.31 -1.52
C LYS A 369 -2.55 -30.54 -2.98
N LYS A 370 -3.86 -30.72 -3.23
CA LYS A 370 -4.41 -30.86 -4.59
C LYS A 370 -4.16 -29.64 -5.48
N ILE A 371 -4.35 -28.43 -4.95
CA ILE A 371 -4.13 -27.19 -5.70
C ILE A 371 -2.66 -26.98 -6.02
N LEU A 372 -1.76 -27.40 -5.13
CA LEU A 372 -0.32 -27.27 -5.30
C LEU A 372 0.31 -28.42 -6.08
N THR A 373 -0.41 -29.53 -6.34
CA THR A 373 0.12 -30.66 -7.13
C THR A 373 0.73 -30.23 -8.47
N PRO A 374 0.08 -29.39 -9.31
CA PRO A 374 0.68 -28.94 -10.57
C PRO A 374 2.01 -28.19 -10.37
N LEU A 375 2.09 -27.37 -9.31
CA LEU A 375 3.34 -26.68 -8.94
C LEU A 375 4.44 -27.68 -8.57
N LEU A 376 4.11 -28.69 -7.76
CA LEU A 376 5.09 -29.68 -7.28
C LEU A 376 5.64 -30.53 -8.44
N GLU A 377 4.79 -30.87 -9.42
CA GLU A 377 5.19 -31.59 -10.63
C GLU A 377 6.13 -30.78 -11.52
N ASP A 378 5.83 -29.48 -11.72
CA ASP A 378 6.71 -28.56 -12.44
C ASP A 378 8.05 -28.35 -11.72
N LEU A 379 8.01 -28.15 -10.40
CA LEU A 379 9.23 -28.00 -9.58
C LEU A 379 10.12 -29.24 -9.64
N LYS A 380 9.56 -30.45 -9.67
CA LYS A 380 10.34 -31.69 -9.80
C LYS A 380 11.18 -31.70 -11.08
N LYS A 381 10.65 -31.19 -12.19
CA LYS A 381 11.40 -31.06 -13.46
C LYS A 381 12.44 -29.94 -13.37
N LEU A 382 12.05 -28.79 -12.83
CA LEU A 382 12.89 -27.59 -12.72
C LEU A 382 14.06 -27.73 -11.73
N GLN A 383 13.92 -28.56 -10.70
CA GLN A 383 14.96 -28.87 -9.71
C GLN A 383 15.89 -30.01 -10.14
N SER A 384 15.66 -30.61 -11.32
CA SER A 384 16.54 -31.64 -11.86
C SER A 384 17.85 -31.05 -12.40
N ASP A 385 18.86 -31.91 -12.54
CA ASP A 385 20.13 -31.52 -13.15
C ASP A 385 19.97 -31.13 -14.63
N GLU A 386 19.01 -31.74 -15.33
CA GLU A 386 18.69 -31.44 -16.74
C GLU A 386 17.97 -30.09 -16.88
N GLY A 387 17.09 -29.75 -15.93
CA GLY A 387 16.23 -28.57 -15.99
C GLY A 387 15.21 -28.66 -17.14
N VAL A 388 14.74 -27.52 -17.64
CA VAL A 388 13.82 -27.43 -18.78
C VAL A 388 14.44 -26.55 -19.86
N GLU A 389 14.76 -27.13 -21.00
CA GLU A 389 15.29 -26.41 -22.15
C GLU A 389 14.20 -25.65 -22.91
N ILE A 390 14.46 -24.39 -23.25
CA ILE A 390 13.57 -23.53 -24.04
C ILE A 390 14.33 -22.88 -25.20
N THR A 391 13.59 -22.57 -26.27
CA THR A 391 14.10 -21.75 -27.38
C THR A 391 13.85 -20.27 -27.13
N LEU A 392 14.87 -19.45 -27.36
CA LEU A 392 14.82 -18.00 -27.20
C LEU A 392 14.34 -17.28 -28.49
N PRO A 393 13.66 -16.13 -28.38
CA PRO A 393 13.21 -15.35 -29.55
C PRO A 393 14.36 -14.92 -30.48
N GLU A 394 15.52 -14.57 -29.92
CA GLU A 394 16.72 -14.20 -30.67
C GLU A 394 17.50 -15.38 -31.26
N GLY A 395 17.01 -16.61 -31.07
CA GLY A 395 17.70 -17.83 -31.42
C GLY A 395 18.56 -18.40 -30.27
N GLY A 396 18.90 -19.68 -30.39
CA GLY A 396 19.60 -20.44 -29.34
C GLY A 396 18.67 -21.01 -28.27
N THR A 397 19.27 -21.69 -27.29
CA THR A 397 18.55 -22.39 -26.23
C THR A 397 18.98 -21.91 -24.85
N PHE A 398 18.05 -21.98 -23.89
CA PHE A 398 18.27 -21.61 -22.49
C PHE A 398 17.67 -22.68 -21.58
N ILE A 399 18.39 -23.07 -20.53
CA ILE A 399 17.92 -24.08 -19.58
C ILE A 399 17.37 -23.38 -18.35
N ILE A 400 16.07 -23.54 -18.13
CA ILE A 400 15.40 -23.07 -16.92
C ILE A 400 15.60 -24.09 -15.81
N ARG A 401 16.15 -23.61 -14.70
CA ARG A 401 16.17 -24.31 -13.41
C ARG A 401 15.50 -23.43 -12.37
N ALA A 402 14.78 -24.03 -11.42
CA ALA A 402 14.08 -23.25 -10.41
C ALA A 402 13.91 -24.05 -9.12
N CYS A 403 13.80 -23.34 -7.99
CA CYS A 403 13.40 -23.91 -6.72
C CYS A 403 12.46 -22.98 -5.97
N LEU A 404 11.60 -23.56 -5.13
CA LEU A 404 10.83 -22.81 -4.15
C LEU A 404 11.74 -22.54 -2.94
N VAL A 405 11.92 -21.27 -2.57
CA VAL A 405 12.84 -20.88 -1.48
C VAL A 405 12.10 -20.47 -0.20
N CYS A 406 10.86 -20.00 -0.32
CA CYS A 406 10.04 -19.67 0.84
C CYS A 406 8.56 -19.56 0.51
N PHE A 407 7.76 -19.58 1.57
CA PHE A 407 6.34 -19.26 1.54
C PHE A 407 6.05 -18.07 2.48
N CYS A 408 5.49 -16.98 1.95
CA CYS A 408 4.98 -15.84 2.72
C CYS A 408 3.46 -15.90 2.76
N ALA A 409 2.85 -15.85 3.93
CA ALA A 409 1.44 -15.59 4.09
C ALA A 409 1.16 -14.99 5.46
N ASP A 410 -0.07 -14.52 5.68
CA ASP A 410 -0.51 -14.24 7.03
C ASP A 410 -0.43 -15.50 7.92
N SER A 411 -0.42 -15.31 9.24
CA SER A 411 -0.19 -16.44 10.13
C SER A 411 -1.29 -17.51 10.02
N LEU A 412 -2.53 -17.15 9.69
CA LEU A 412 -3.62 -18.13 9.58
C LEU A 412 -3.43 -19.03 8.34
N ALA A 413 -3.16 -18.42 7.19
CA ALA A 413 -2.87 -19.13 5.95
C ALA A 413 -1.60 -19.98 6.05
N ALA A 414 -0.52 -19.43 6.64
CA ALA A 414 0.71 -20.17 6.85
C ALA A 414 0.48 -21.41 7.72
N HIS A 415 -0.28 -21.29 8.80
CA HIS A 415 -0.60 -22.43 9.65
C HIS A 415 -1.41 -23.49 8.90
N ALA A 416 -2.42 -23.09 8.12
CA ALA A 416 -3.23 -24.01 7.33
C ALA A 416 -2.38 -24.78 6.31
N LEU A 417 -1.55 -24.08 5.53
CA LEU A 417 -0.73 -24.70 4.48
C LEU A 417 0.39 -25.60 5.03
N PHE A 418 1.00 -25.23 6.16
CA PHE A 418 2.02 -26.04 6.82
C PHE A 418 1.44 -27.11 7.75
N GLY A 419 0.12 -27.26 7.83
CA GLY A 419 -0.53 -28.30 8.64
C GLY A 419 -0.42 -28.08 10.15
N PHE A 420 -0.20 -26.84 10.60
CA PHE A 420 -0.17 -26.49 12.02
C PHE A 420 -1.57 -26.19 12.57
N MET A 421 -1.74 -26.32 13.89
CA MET A 421 -2.93 -25.81 14.57
C MET A 421 -2.97 -24.28 14.53
N GLY A 422 -4.16 -23.69 14.56
CA GLY A 422 -4.32 -22.24 14.45
C GLY A 422 -3.60 -21.44 15.54
N CYS A 423 -3.42 -20.14 15.32
CA CYS A 423 -2.61 -19.27 16.17
C CYS A 423 -3.11 -19.15 17.62
N SER A 424 -4.31 -19.60 17.96
CA SER A 424 -4.81 -19.61 19.36
C SER A 424 -4.52 -20.91 20.11
N ALA A 425 -3.86 -21.89 19.48
CA ALA A 425 -3.52 -23.18 20.08
C ALA A 425 -2.46 -23.04 21.17
N MET A 426 -2.34 -24.04 22.06
CA MET A 426 -1.32 -24.06 23.12
C MET A 426 0.09 -23.92 22.54
N LYS A 427 0.38 -24.64 21.44
CA LYS A 427 1.59 -24.47 20.63
C LYS A 427 1.26 -23.61 19.41
N PHE A 428 1.21 -22.30 19.63
CA PHE A 428 0.75 -21.31 18.64
C PHE A 428 1.81 -20.94 17.61
N CYS A 429 3.11 -21.17 17.87
CA CYS A 429 4.19 -20.76 17.00
C CYS A 429 4.55 -21.87 16.00
N ARG A 430 4.69 -21.50 14.72
CA ARG A 430 5.11 -22.43 13.66
C ARG A 430 6.62 -22.63 13.55
N LEU A 431 7.43 -21.82 14.22
CA LEU A 431 8.90 -21.92 14.18
C LEU A 431 9.51 -22.53 15.45
N CYS A 432 8.78 -22.50 16.57
CA CYS A 432 9.25 -23.09 17.83
C CYS A 432 8.12 -23.77 18.61
N LEU A 433 8.49 -24.50 19.66
CA LEU A 433 7.59 -25.24 20.53
C LEU A 433 7.25 -24.49 21.83
N LEU A 434 7.37 -23.15 21.87
CA LEU A 434 6.93 -22.37 23.03
C LEU A 434 5.42 -22.56 23.26
N SER A 435 5.01 -22.69 24.53
CA SER A 435 3.59 -22.75 24.88
C SER A 435 3.01 -21.37 25.21
N LEU A 436 1.68 -21.24 25.16
CA LEU A 436 0.98 -20.03 25.60
C LEU A 436 1.17 -19.74 27.10
N THR A 437 1.41 -20.76 27.93
CA THR A 437 1.70 -20.58 29.35
C THR A 437 3.09 -19.98 29.54
N ASP A 438 4.10 -20.52 28.86
CA ASP A 438 5.47 -20.00 28.95
C ASP A 438 5.58 -18.56 28.42
N LEU A 439 4.81 -18.24 27.37
CA LEU A 439 4.74 -16.88 26.83
C LEU A 439 4.19 -15.85 27.83
N GLN A 440 3.32 -16.27 28.75
CA GLN A 440 2.79 -15.39 29.80
C GLN A 440 3.81 -15.13 30.90
N GLU A 441 4.74 -16.06 31.13
CA GLU A 441 5.75 -15.94 32.17
C GLU A 441 6.99 -15.17 31.70
N SER A 442 7.34 -15.28 30.41
CA SER A 442 8.50 -14.61 29.82
C SER A 442 8.20 -14.04 28.44
N SER A 443 8.27 -12.71 28.32
CA SER A 443 8.01 -11.97 27.08
C SER A 443 9.10 -12.11 26.01
N ASN A 444 10.26 -12.67 26.37
CA ASN A 444 11.44 -12.80 25.48
C ASN A 444 11.87 -14.24 25.24
N SER A 445 11.11 -15.23 25.72
CA SER A 445 11.47 -16.63 25.52
C SER A 445 11.21 -17.09 24.09
N ILE A 446 12.18 -17.81 23.52
CA ILE A 446 12.03 -18.62 22.33
C ILE A 446 12.11 -20.09 22.76
N GLY A 447 11.06 -20.86 22.46
CA GLY A 447 11.05 -22.29 22.75
C GLY A 447 12.01 -23.06 21.84
N PRO A 448 12.17 -24.38 22.04
CA PRO A 448 12.94 -25.23 21.13
C PRO A 448 12.46 -25.05 19.68
N LEU A 449 13.39 -24.80 18.77
CA LEU A 449 13.09 -24.61 17.35
C LEU A 449 12.53 -25.90 16.76
N ARG A 450 11.51 -25.77 15.93
CA ARG A 450 11.01 -26.87 15.11
C ARG A 450 11.99 -27.10 13.95
N THR A 451 12.18 -28.36 13.61
CA THR A 451 12.99 -28.81 12.45
C THR A 451 12.16 -29.74 11.57
N SER A 452 12.55 -29.90 10.32
CA SER A 452 11.96 -30.85 9.37
C SER A 452 11.90 -32.27 9.92
N GLU A 453 12.92 -32.70 10.65
CA GLU A 453 12.96 -34.01 11.29
C GLU A 453 11.92 -34.13 12.40
N THR A 454 11.92 -33.18 13.34
CA THR A 454 10.95 -33.18 14.45
C THR A 454 9.51 -33.01 13.97
N HIS A 455 9.28 -32.24 12.90
CA HIS A 455 7.96 -32.05 12.33
C HIS A 455 7.43 -33.34 11.71
N LYS A 456 8.25 -34.06 10.91
CA LYS A 456 7.87 -35.38 10.36
C LYS A 456 7.53 -36.38 11.46
N GLN A 457 8.32 -36.40 12.53
CA GLN A 457 8.03 -37.26 13.69
C GLN A 457 6.70 -36.90 14.35
N HIS A 458 6.45 -35.61 14.63
CA HIS A 458 5.18 -35.16 15.22
C HIS A 458 3.98 -35.46 14.33
N VAL A 459 4.11 -35.33 13.01
CA VAL A 459 3.04 -35.71 12.06
C VAL A 459 2.75 -37.20 12.16
N ALA A 460 3.78 -38.06 12.11
CA ALA A 460 3.62 -39.51 12.22
C ALA A 460 2.99 -39.92 13.57
N ASP A 461 3.37 -39.26 14.66
CA ASP A 461 2.78 -39.52 15.98
C ASP A 461 1.32 -39.07 16.07
N VAL A 462 0.96 -37.92 15.48
CA VAL A 462 -0.43 -37.43 15.39
C VAL A 462 -1.31 -38.33 14.52
N GLU A 463 -0.74 -38.91 13.45
CA GLU A 463 -1.43 -39.88 12.61
C GLU A 463 -1.74 -41.18 13.36
N ARG A 464 -0.83 -41.62 14.23
CA ARG A 464 -1.04 -42.79 15.10
C ARG A 464 -1.99 -42.49 16.26
N ASP A 465 -1.86 -41.32 16.88
CA ASP A 465 -2.67 -40.85 18.01
C ASP A 465 -3.09 -39.38 17.83
N PRO A 466 -4.32 -39.14 17.34
CA PRO A 466 -4.85 -37.79 17.14
C PRO A 466 -4.96 -36.92 18.40
N THR A 467 -4.85 -37.49 19.62
CA THR A 467 -4.88 -36.70 20.86
C THR A 467 -3.63 -35.85 21.04
N LEU A 468 -2.52 -36.19 20.37
CA LEU A 468 -1.25 -35.48 20.42
C LEU A 468 -1.23 -34.16 19.62
N ARG A 469 -2.28 -33.86 18.85
CA ARG A 469 -2.37 -32.63 18.04
C ARG A 469 -2.09 -31.38 18.86
N SER A 470 -2.76 -31.24 20.00
CA SER A 470 -2.62 -30.08 20.90
C SER A 470 -1.24 -30.00 21.56
N ALA A 471 -0.61 -31.14 21.84
CA ALA A 471 0.71 -31.21 22.46
C ALA A 471 1.82 -30.73 21.51
N TYR A 472 1.70 -31.07 20.22
CA TYR A 472 2.68 -30.69 19.19
C TYR A 472 2.29 -29.45 18.38
N GLY A 473 1.02 -29.03 18.42
CA GLY A 473 0.48 -27.95 17.59
C GLY A 473 0.42 -28.29 16.11
N VAL A 474 0.26 -29.57 15.75
CA VAL A 474 0.28 -30.07 14.37
C VAL A 474 -1.04 -30.81 14.09
N ASN A 475 -1.63 -30.55 12.94
CA ASN A 475 -2.85 -31.22 12.46
C ASN A 475 -2.54 -32.32 11.43
N GLU A 476 -1.65 -32.02 10.48
CA GLU A 476 -1.33 -32.90 9.34
C GLU A 476 0.02 -32.52 8.70
N GLU A 477 0.47 -33.32 7.72
CA GLU A 477 1.64 -33.01 6.89
C GLU A 477 1.40 -31.75 6.04
N SER A 478 2.41 -30.88 5.93
CA SER A 478 2.36 -29.72 5.04
C SER A 478 2.16 -30.11 3.57
N ALA A 479 1.38 -29.30 2.85
CA ALA A 479 1.23 -29.40 1.40
C ALA A 479 2.54 -29.17 0.61
N LEU A 480 3.58 -28.60 1.23
CA LEU A 480 4.88 -28.27 0.61
C LEU A 480 6.04 -29.12 1.14
N ALA A 481 5.79 -30.16 1.94
CA ALA A 481 6.83 -30.97 2.59
C ALA A 481 7.81 -31.65 1.61
N SER A 482 7.43 -31.83 0.34
CA SER A 482 8.29 -32.43 -0.69
C SER A 482 9.28 -31.46 -1.34
N VAL A 483 9.08 -30.14 -1.19
CA VAL A 483 9.89 -29.12 -1.87
C VAL A 483 10.49 -28.08 -0.92
N LEU A 484 10.01 -28.01 0.33
CA LEU A 484 10.52 -27.12 1.38
C LEU A 484 10.92 -27.90 2.63
N ARG A 485 11.86 -27.33 3.39
CA ARG A 485 12.16 -27.70 4.77
C ARG A 485 11.08 -27.12 5.68
N VAL A 486 10.24 -27.99 6.24
CA VAL A 486 9.09 -27.56 7.06
C VAL A 486 9.42 -27.70 8.55
N PRO A 487 9.41 -26.62 9.35
CA PRO A 487 8.95 -25.27 9.02
C PRO A 487 10.08 -24.26 8.74
N GLU A 488 11.34 -24.69 8.59
CA GLU A 488 12.49 -23.78 8.46
C GLU A 488 12.36 -22.76 7.31
N ASP A 489 11.70 -23.14 6.21
CA ASP A 489 11.47 -22.27 5.05
C ASP A 489 10.16 -21.45 5.14
N SER A 490 9.44 -21.55 6.27
CA SER A 490 8.29 -20.71 6.58
C SER A 490 8.74 -19.32 7.03
N VAL A 491 8.24 -18.27 6.38
CA VAL A 491 8.62 -16.88 6.70
C VAL A 491 7.58 -16.22 7.59
N MET A 492 8.02 -15.43 8.58
CA MET A 492 7.14 -14.55 9.36
C MET A 492 6.87 -13.29 8.55
N ASP A 493 5.59 -12.96 8.37
CA ASP A 493 5.26 -11.75 7.63
C ASP A 493 5.53 -10.52 8.48
N ALA A 494 6.72 -9.95 8.25
CA ALA A 494 7.19 -8.76 8.91
C ALA A 494 6.16 -7.63 8.88
N PHE A 495 5.42 -7.46 7.78
CA PHE A 495 4.44 -6.38 7.66
C PHE A 495 3.21 -6.62 8.53
N HIS A 496 2.52 -7.76 8.38
CA HIS A 496 1.27 -8.03 9.09
C HIS A 496 1.47 -8.18 10.60
N ASP A 497 2.56 -8.82 11.02
CA ASP A 497 2.90 -8.98 12.43
C ASP A 497 3.25 -7.60 13.04
N PHE A 498 4.16 -6.83 12.42
CA PHE A 498 4.56 -5.52 12.90
C PHE A 498 3.41 -4.51 12.93
N VAL A 499 2.62 -4.37 11.86
CA VAL A 499 1.45 -3.47 11.82
C VAL A 499 0.48 -3.82 12.94
N GLY A 500 0.27 -5.12 13.22
CA GLY A 500 -0.55 -5.58 14.32
C GLY A 500 -0.02 -5.13 15.69
N VAL A 501 1.29 -5.24 15.92
CA VAL A 501 1.94 -4.75 17.15
C VAL A 501 1.84 -3.23 17.26
N ALA A 502 2.12 -2.50 16.18
CA ALA A 502 2.10 -1.04 16.15
C ALA A 502 0.71 -0.47 16.46
N GLN A 503 -0.36 -0.99 15.86
CA GLN A 503 -1.71 -0.53 16.18
C GLN A 503 -2.06 -0.81 17.65
N MET A 504 -1.65 -1.97 18.17
CA MET A 504 -1.90 -2.34 19.56
C MET A 504 -1.17 -1.40 20.52
N VAL A 505 0.13 -1.18 20.33
CA VAL A 505 0.96 -0.30 21.16
C VAL A 505 0.42 1.12 21.11
N LEU A 506 0.21 1.69 19.92
CA LEU A 506 -0.33 3.05 19.77
C LEU A 506 -1.69 3.21 20.44
N LYS A 507 -2.57 2.21 20.35
CA LYS A 507 -3.86 2.22 21.04
C LYS A 507 -3.72 2.26 22.56
N LEU A 508 -2.85 1.43 23.12
CA LEU A 508 -2.62 1.36 24.57
C LEU A 508 -1.97 2.63 25.11
N VAL A 509 -0.99 3.18 24.38
CA VAL A 509 -0.35 4.45 24.72
C VAL A 509 -1.34 5.61 24.64
N LEU A 510 -2.18 5.67 23.61
CA LEU A 510 -3.24 6.68 23.52
C LEU A 510 -4.28 6.54 24.63
N TYR A 511 -4.66 5.31 25.00
CA TYR A 511 -5.52 5.08 26.16
C TYR A 511 -4.91 5.69 27.43
N GLU A 512 -3.63 5.42 27.67
CA GLU A 512 -2.93 5.95 28.84
C GLU A 512 -2.87 7.48 28.81
N PHE A 513 -2.42 8.08 27.71
CA PHE A 513 -2.25 9.54 27.61
C PHE A 513 -3.57 10.31 27.65
N ILE A 514 -4.63 9.80 27.02
CA ILE A 514 -5.91 10.51 26.90
C ILE A 514 -6.84 10.21 28.07
N LEU A 515 -6.97 8.94 28.48
CA LEU A 515 -8.02 8.52 29.41
C LEU A 515 -7.53 8.43 30.85
N VAL A 516 -6.27 8.01 31.06
CA VAL A 516 -5.67 7.85 32.39
C VAL A 516 -4.97 9.14 32.81
N LYS A 517 -3.92 9.56 32.10
CA LYS A 517 -3.13 10.77 32.39
C LYS A 517 -3.83 12.07 31.99
N LYS A 518 -4.79 12.00 31.06
CA LYS A 518 -5.59 13.15 30.57
C LYS A 518 -4.75 14.33 30.06
N LEU A 519 -3.66 14.04 29.37
CA LEU A 519 -2.73 15.05 28.83
C LEU A 519 -3.36 15.83 27.67
N PHE A 520 -4.17 15.15 26.86
CA PHE A 520 -4.91 15.74 25.74
C PHE A 520 -6.16 14.90 25.43
N THR A 521 -7.01 15.39 24.51
CA THR A 521 -8.27 14.73 24.15
C THR A 521 -8.17 14.00 22.81
N VAL A 522 -9.10 13.08 22.55
CA VAL A 522 -9.28 12.48 21.23
C VAL A 522 -9.51 13.54 20.14
N PHE A 523 -10.29 14.58 20.45
CA PHE A 523 -10.53 15.68 19.52
C PHE A 523 -9.23 16.38 19.13
N TYR A 524 -8.38 16.70 20.11
CA TYR A 524 -7.06 17.28 19.87
C TYR A 524 -6.19 16.39 18.96
N PHE A 525 -6.11 15.09 19.26
CA PHE A 525 -5.28 14.17 18.48
C PHE A 525 -5.77 14.03 17.03
N ASN A 526 -7.08 13.86 16.82
CA ASN A 526 -7.66 13.80 15.48
C ASN A 526 -7.48 15.11 14.71
N ALA A 527 -7.64 16.27 15.36
CA ALA A 527 -7.40 17.57 14.74
C ALA A 527 -5.94 17.70 14.27
N ASN A 528 -4.99 17.23 15.08
CA ASN A 528 -3.58 17.22 14.70
C ASN A 528 -3.29 16.27 13.53
N ILE A 529 -3.92 15.09 13.47
CA ILE A 529 -3.83 14.23 12.27
C ILE A 529 -4.33 14.97 11.02
N VAL A 530 -5.41 15.73 11.12
CA VAL A 530 -5.94 16.46 9.96
C VAL A 530 -5.00 17.59 9.54
N ALA A 531 -4.46 18.35 10.50
CA ALA A 531 -3.69 19.57 10.27
C ALA A 531 -2.19 19.34 10.01
N PHE A 532 -1.64 18.16 10.33
CA PHE A 532 -0.21 17.89 10.22
C PHE A 532 0.31 18.04 8.78
N SER A 533 1.49 18.63 8.63
CA SER A 533 2.15 18.81 7.32
C SER A 533 2.96 17.56 6.95
N TYR A 534 2.33 16.62 6.26
CA TYR A 534 2.92 15.32 5.91
C TYR A 534 4.09 15.41 4.92
N GLY A 535 4.03 16.36 3.98
CA GLY A 535 4.87 16.40 2.79
C GLY A 535 4.38 15.47 1.67
N SER A 536 4.79 15.73 0.43
CA SER A 536 4.36 14.98 -0.75
C SER A 536 4.66 13.46 -0.69
N PRO A 537 5.77 12.98 -0.09
CA PRO A 537 6.03 11.53 -0.05
C PRO A 537 5.10 10.75 0.88
N GLU A 538 4.42 11.42 1.81
CA GLU A 538 3.63 10.81 2.90
C GLU A 538 2.14 11.12 2.84
N ILE A 539 1.72 12.13 2.09
CA ILE A 539 0.32 12.57 2.06
C ILE A 539 -0.64 11.43 1.64
N LYS A 540 -0.19 10.55 0.74
CA LYS A 540 -0.94 9.34 0.31
C LYS A 540 -1.13 8.31 1.43
N ASN A 541 -0.30 8.36 2.47
CA ASN A 541 -0.31 7.48 3.63
C ASN A 541 -0.92 8.16 4.87
N LYS A 542 -1.53 9.35 4.72
CA LYS A 542 -2.12 10.11 5.82
C LYS A 542 -3.05 9.23 6.68
N PRO A 543 -2.82 9.12 8.00
CA PRO A 543 -3.68 8.39 8.90
C PRO A 543 -5.11 8.93 8.89
N SER A 544 -6.07 8.05 9.10
CA SER A 544 -7.48 8.43 9.25
C SER A 544 -7.69 9.07 10.62
N ALA A 545 -8.25 10.27 10.67
CA ALA A 545 -8.61 10.97 11.91
C ALA A 545 -9.90 10.40 12.53
N ASN A 546 -9.90 9.11 12.83
CA ASN A 546 -11.09 8.35 13.21
C ASN A 546 -11.00 7.77 14.63
N ILE A 547 -10.07 8.26 15.47
CA ILE A 547 -9.89 7.79 16.84
C ILE A 547 -11.09 8.21 17.67
N THR A 548 -11.63 7.33 18.51
CA THR A 548 -12.75 7.62 19.42
C THR A 548 -12.50 7.03 20.80
N ASN A 549 -13.15 7.57 21.83
CA ASN A 549 -13.03 7.03 23.19
C ASN A 549 -13.51 5.57 23.25
N GLU A 550 -14.62 5.25 22.58
CA GLU A 550 -15.18 3.88 22.49
C GLU A 550 -14.15 2.91 21.90
N ARG A 551 -13.42 3.37 20.87
CA ARG A 551 -12.36 2.55 20.27
C ARG A 551 -11.21 2.33 21.24
N LEU A 552 -10.81 3.34 22.02
CA LEU A 552 -9.75 3.18 23.02
C LEU A 552 -10.19 2.24 24.15
N TYR A 553 -11.44 2.32 24.61
CA TYR A 553 -12.01 1.42 25.62
C TYR A 553 -12.10 -0.03 25.15
N GLY A 554 -12.51 -0.23 23.89
CA GLY A 554 -12.84 -1.56 23.35
C GLY A 554 -11.74 -2.60 23.54
N GLU A 555 -12.13 -3.87 23.66
CA GLU A 555 -11.20 -4.96 23.95
C GLU A 555 -10.21 -5.25 22.82
N GLY A 556 -10.59 -5.05 21.55
CA GLY A 556 -9.74 -5.33 20.39
C GLY A 556 -8.46 -4.48 20.31
N HIS A 557 -7.52 -4.86 19.45
CA HIS A 557 -6.19 -4.21 19.36
C HIS A 557 -6.02 -3.25 18.19
N THR A 558 -7.03 -3.05 17.34
CA THR A 558 -6.93 -2.22 16.14
C THR A 558 -7.31 -0.75 16.37
N LEU A 559 -6.61 0.14 15.68
CA LEU A 559 -6.97 1.55 15.54
C LEU A 559 -7.82 1.82 14.29
N LYS A 560 -8.16 0.80 13.50
CA LYS A 560 -8.79 0.89 12.17
C LYS A 560 -8.00 1.82 11.22
N GLN A 561 -6.68 1.65 11.22
CA GLN A 561 -5.78 2.20 10.22
C GLN A 561 -5.38 1.05 9.28
N ASN A 562 -5.19 1.33 7.99
CA ASN A 562 -4.53 0.35 7.11
C ASN A 562 -3.01 0.28 7.42
N GLY A 563 -2.29 -0.64 6.78
CA GLY A 563 -0.86 -0.84 7.06
C GLY A 563 -0.01 0.41 6.81
N SER A 564 -0.13 1.03 5.65
CA SER A 564 0.61 2.27 5.31
C SER A 564 0.28 3.44 6.24
N GLN A 565 -1.01 3.59 6.61
CA GLN A 565 -1.45 4.58 7.59
C GLN A 565 -0.87 4.31 8.98
N THR A 566 -0.75 3.04 9.38
CA THR A 566 -0.14 2.65 10.66
C THR A 566 1.34 3.02 10.69
N PHE A 567 2.09 2.77 9.62
CA PHE A 567 3.50 3.16 9.49
C PHE A 567 3.67 4.68 9.58
N CYS A 568 2.85 5.43 8.83
CA CYS A 568 2.87 6.88 8.86
C CYS A 568 2.55 7.39 10.27
N LEU A 569 1.46 6.90 10.88
CA LEU A 569 1.04 7.28 12.22
C LEU A 569 2.12 7.00 13.26
N LEU A 570 2.76 5.82 13.21
CA LEU A 570 3.82 5.45 14.15
C LEU A 570 4.98 6.44 14.11
N ARG A 571 5.41 6.86 12.92
CA ARG A 571 6.52 7.81 12.72
C ARG A 571 6.17 9.21 13.20
N ILE A 572 4.99 9.70 12.85
CA ILE A 572 4.59 11.07 13.21
C ILE A 572 4.03 11.18 14.63
N PHE A 573 3.75 10.06 15.30
CA PHE A 573 3.12 10.03 16.62
C PHE A 573 3.71 11.03 17.63
N PRO A 574 5.05 11.15 17.77
CA PRO A 574 5.65 12.08 18.73
C PRO A 574 5.38 13.56 18.39
N PHE A 575 5.15 13.88 17.12
CA PHE A 575 4.85 15.23 16.63
C PHE A 575 3.38 15.63 16.82
N LEU A 576 2.49 14.65 17.02
CA LEU A 576 1.04 14.86 17.16
C LEU A 576 0.59 15.05 18.61
N ILE A 577 1.40 14.63 19.59
CA ILE A 577 1.05 14.60 21.00
C ILE A 577 1.62 15.81 21.76
N LYS A 578 1.02 16.13 22.91
CA LYS A 578 1.48 17.24 23.76
C LYS A 578 1.60 16.88 25.23
N GLY A 579 2.41 17.62 25.98
CA GLY A 579 2.51 17.52 27.44
C GLY A 579 3.03 16.16 27.94
N VAL A 580 3.87 15.50 27.15
CA VAL A 580 4.52 14.23 27.49
C VAL A 580 6.00 14.51 27.71
N ALA A 581 6.58 14.07 28.83
CA ALA A 581 8.00 14.25 29.13
C ALA A 581 8.91 13.48 28.14
N GLU A 582 10.16 13.91 28.00
CA GLU A 582 11.12 13.26 27.08
C GLU A 582 11.50 11.84 27.54
N ASP A 583 11.52 11.60 28.85
CA ASP A 583 11.83 10.33 29.50
C ASP A 583 10.57 9.48 29.79
N ASP A 584 9.42 9.81 29.18
CA ASP A 584 8.18 9.06 29.39
C ASP A 584 8.30 7.64 28.79
N ARG A 585 8.16 6.63 29.65
CA ARG A 585 8.32 5.22 29.30
C ARG A 585 7.31 4.68 28.29
N PHE A 586 6.12 5.28 28.17
CA PHE A 586 5.17 4.89 27.13
C PHE A 586 5.58 5.44 25.76
N LEU A 587 6.25 6.60 25.74
CA LEU A 587 6.83 7.16 24.53
C LEU A 587 8.11 6.41 24.13
N GLU A 588 8.95 6.02 25.10
CA GLU A 588 10.10 5.12 24.89
C GLU A 588 9.67 3.82 24.19
N LEU A 589 8.56 3.21 24.62
CA LEU A 589 8.01 2.02 23.96
C LEU A 589 7.66 2.26 22.48
N VAL A 590 7.15 3.44 22.14
CA VAL A 590 6.87 3.84 20.75
C VAL A 590 8.17 4.01 19.96
N PHE A 591 9.21 4.59 20.57
CA PHE A 591 10.52 4.76 19.93
C PHE A 591 11.22 3.43 19.65
N LEU A 592 11.23 2.50 20.61
CA LEU A 592 11.76 1.16 20.39
C LEU A 592 11.06 0.48 19.20
N LEU A 593 9.76 0.69 19.03
CA LEU A 593 9.03 0.16 17.88
C LEU A 593 9.36 0.87 16.56
N GLN A 594 9.61 2.19 16.59
CA GLN A 594 10.15 2.91 15.43
C GLN A 594 11.55 2.40 15.05
N ASP A 595 12.39 2.03 16.03
CA ASP A 595 13.73 1.51 15.78
C ASP A 595 13.69 0.11 15.15
N ILE A 596 12.83 -0.76 15.67
CA ILE A 596 12.52 -2.07 15.06
C ILE A 596 12.08 -1.87 13.61
N MET A 597 11.16 -0.94 13.34
CA MET A 597 10.68 -0.64 11.98
C MET A 597 11.81 -0.23 11.04
N ARG A 598 12.71 0.67 11.48
CA ARG A 598 13.83 1.16 10.66
C ARG A 598 14.76 0.04 10.20
N ILE A 599 15.02 -0.96 11.06
CA ILE A 599 15.88 -2.10 10.73
C ILE A 599 15.11 -3.13 9.90
N VAL A 600 13.92 -3.55 10.35
CA VAL A 600 13.12 -4.63 9.73
C VAL A 600 12.75 -4.32 8.29
N PHE A 601 12.42 -3.06 7.99
CA PHE A 601 12.00 -2.63 6.66
C PHE A 601 13.13 -1.98 5.84
N SER A 602 14.39 -2.08 6.29
CA SER A 602 15.53 -1.66 5.49
C SER A 602 15.83 -2.65 4.38
N SER A 603 16.16 -2.15 3.19
CA SER A 603 16.60 -2.96 2.05
C SER A 603 18.06 -3.40 2.12
N GLN A 604 18.84 -2.81 3.02
CA GLN A 604 20.26 -3.06 3.21
C GLN A 604 20.54 -3.13 4.72
N VAL A 605 21.17 -4.21 5.18
CA VAL A 605 21.37 -4.45 6.61
C VAL A 605 22.74 -5.07 6.86
N ARG A 606 23.50 -4.55 7.82
CA ARG A 606 24.78 -5.12 8.27
C ARG A 606 24.52 -6.14 9.39
N PRO A 607 25.43 -7.12 9.61
CA PRO A 607 25.30 -8.07 10.72
C PRO A 607 25.06 -7.41 12.08
N ARG A 608 25.79 -6.33 12.38
CA ARG A 608 25.61 -5.56 13.62
C ARG A 608 24.22 -4.97 13.82
N ASP A 609 23.54 -4.62 12.72
CA ASP A 609 22.18 -4.06 12.79
C ASP A 609 21.17 -5.16 13.17
N VAL A 610 21.45 -6.42 12.78
CA VAL A 610 20.63 -7.59 13.17
C VAL A 610 20.83 -7.91 14.66
N ASP A 611 22.06 -7.81 15.17
CA ASP A 611 22.34 -7.98 16.60
C ASP A 611 21.66 -6.86 17.42
N GLN A 612 21.69 -5.63 16.91
CA GLN A 612 20.98 -4.50 17.51
C GLN A 612 19.45 -4.73 17.50
N LEU A 613 18.89 -5.25 16.42
CA LEU A 613 17.47 -5.59 16.33
C LEU A 613 17.06 -6.57 17.43
N GLU A 614 17.86 -7.60 17.69
CA GLU A 614 17.62 -8.59 18.75
C GLU A 614 17.56 -7.92 20.13
N MET A 615 18.48 -7.01 20.42
CA MET A 615 18.49 -6.23 21.66
C MET A 615 17.27 -5.30 21.78
N ILE A 616 16.93 -4.55 20.73
CA ILE A 616 15.81 -3.59 20.75
C ILE A 616 14.48 -4.34 20.91
N ILE A 617 14.30 -5.49 20.27
CA ILE A 617 13.10 -6.31 20.44
C ILE A 617 12.99 -6.79 21.89
N ALA A 618 14.09 -7.25 22.48
CA ALA A 618 14.10 -7.69 23.87
C ALA A 618 13.73 -6.56 24.84
N GLN A 619 14.28 -5.36 24.61
CA GLN A 619 13.94 -4.14 25.37
C GLN A 619 12.47 -3.77 25.20
N HIS A 620 11.97 -3.72 23.96
CA HIS A 620 10.58 -3.43 23.65
C HIS A 620 9.62 -4.39 24.36
N ASN A 621 9.84 -5.70 24.25
CA ASN A 621 8.98 -6.70 24.86
C ASN A 621 9.04 -6.69 26.39
N SER A 622 10.21 -6.41 26.98
CA SER A 622 10.35 -6.24 28.43
C SER A 622 9.56 -5.02 28.93
N LEU A 623 9.73 -3.88 28.27
CA LEU A 623 9.04 -2.64 28.60
C LEU A 623 7.52 -2.77 28.40
N PHE A 624 7.09 -3.40 27.30
CA PHE A 624 5.68 -3.69 27.07
C PHE A 624 5.08 -4.54 28.19
N HIS A 625 5.80 -5.59 28.60
CA HIS A 625 5.36 -6.48 29.67
C HIS A 625 5.23 -5.72 30.99
N GLU A 626 6.22 -4.90 31.33
CA GLU A 626 6.20 -4.07 32.53
C GLU A 626 5.04 -3.06 32.55
N LEU A 627 4.75 -2.40 31.42
CA LEU A 627 3.73 -1.35 31.34
C LEU A 627 2.31 -1.92 31.26
N PHE A 628 2.12 -3.07 30.59
CA PHE A 628 0.79 -3.54 30.20
C PHE A 628 0.44 -4.96 30.63
N VAL A 629 1.35 -5.76 31.19
CA VAL A 629 1.04 -7.10 31.70
C VAL A 629 1.01 -7.06 33.23
N PRO A 630 0.04 -7.69 33.91
CA PRO A 630 0.05 -7.77 35.37
C PRO A 630 1.17 -8.71 35.85
N PRO A 631 1.80 -8.43 37.00
CA PRO A 631 2.74 -9.38 37.60
C PRO A 631 2.03 -10.71 37.90
N PRO A 632 2.74 -11.86 37.81
CA PRO A 632 2.15 -13.15 38.14
C PRO A 632 1.58 -13.13 39.55
N GLY A 633 0.36 -13.66 39.72
CA GLY A 633 -0.28 -13.74 41.03
C GLY A 633 0.50 -14.68 41.98
N PRO A 634 0.29 -14.57 43.31
CA PRO A 634 0.90 -15.51 44.24
C PRO A 634 0.47 -16.95 43.91
N PRO A 635 1.37 -17.94 44.05
CA PRO A 635 1.03 -19.33 43.80
C PRO A 635 -0.16 -19.75 44.69
N PRO A 636 -1.08 -20.60 44.18
CA PRO A 636 -2.19 -21.09 44.99
C PRO A 636 -1.63 -21.80 46.22
N LEU A 637 -2.13 -21.40 47.40
CA LEU A 637 -1.79 -22.07 48.66
C LEU A 637 -2.13 -23.56 48.53
N PRO A 638 -1.25 -24.47 49.00
CA PRO A 638 -1.49 -25.90 48.92
C PRO A 638 -2.81 -26.24 49.62
N PRO A 639 -3.59 -27.19 49.09
CA PRO A 639 -4.84 -27.61 49.71
C PRO A 639 -4.53 -28.15 51.10
N THR A 640 -5.04 -27.49 52.13
CA THR A 640 -4.99 -27.97 53.51
C THR A 640 -5.73 -29.31 53.57
N GLY A 641 -4.97 -30.36 53.91
CA GLY A 641 -5.46 -31.73 53.95
C GLY A 641 -6.64 -31.92 54.91
N ALA A 642 -7.53 -32.82 54.51
CA ALA A 642 -8.62 -33.33 55.32
C ALA A 642 -8.08 -33.98 56.60
N ALA A 643 -8.66 -33.60 57.74
CA ALA A 643 -8.59 -34.37 58.98
C ALA A 643 -9.96 -35.04 59.23
N SER A 644 -9.87 -36.34 59.47
CA SER A 644 -10.89 -37.33 59.79
C SER A 644 -11.78 -36.99 60.99
N GLY A 645 -13.03 -37.45 60.97
CA GLY A 645 -14.04 -37.18 61.99
C GLY A 645 -14.06 -38.11 63.22
N ALA A 646 -14.87 -37.72 64.22
CA ALA A 646 -15.60 -38.61 65.15
C ALA A 646 -16.62 -37.83 66.04
N ALA A 647 -17.88 -38.28 65.97
CA ALA A 647 -18.98 -38.34 66.97
C ALA A 647 -19.62 -37.10 67.66
N PRO A 648 -20.92 -37.17 68.06
CA PRO A 648 -21.76 -36.00 68.40
C PRO A 648 -22.30 -35.90 69.85
N ALA A 649 -22.89 -34.73 70.14
CA ALA A 649 -23.85 -34.34 71.22
C ALA A 649 -23.28 -33.91 72.60
N PRO A 650 -24.01 -33.12 73.45
CA PRO A 650 -25.24 -32.32 73.24
C PRO A 650 -25.14 -30.85 73.74
N ALA A 651 -26.23 -30.08 73.57
CA ALA A 651 -26.46 -28.70 74.01
C ALA A 651 -26.43 -28.49 75.55
N PRO A 652 -26.37 -27.22 76.02
CA PRO A 652 -27.59 -26.65 76.59
C PRO A 652 -27.83 -25.13 76.35
N GLU A 653 -29.13 -24.80 76.27
CA GLU A 653 -29.88 -23.72 76.94
C GLU A 653 -29.45 -22.23 76.84
N GLY A 654 -30.37 -21.37 76.37
CA GLY A 654 -30.38 -19.90 76.61
C GLY A 654 -30.94 -19.56 78.01
N PRO A 655 -31.53 -18.37 78.30
CA PRO A 655 -31.69 -17.13 77.52
C PRO A 655 -31.36 -15.84 78.34
N SER A 656 -31.93 -14.67 77.95
CA SER A 656 -32.05 -13.36 78.68
C SER A 656 -30.83 -12.41 78.62
N SER A 657 -30.93 -11.06 78.60
CA SER A 657 -32.00 -10.06 78.46
C SER A 657 -31.36 -8.65 78.33
N ASP A 658 -32.20 -7.65 77.98
CA ASP A 658 -32.14 -6.22 78.35
C ASP A 658 -31.31 -5.17 77.58
N ASN A 659 -32.07 -4.19 77.02
CA ASN A 659 -32.02 -2.71 77.16
C ASN A 659 -30.70 -1.94 76.86
N GLU A 660 -30.65 -0.69 76.36
CA GLU A 660 -31.59 0.44 76.18
C GLU A 660 -30.92 1.53 75.31
N GLU A 661 -31.75 2.29 74.57
CA GLU A 661 -31.74 3.72 74.20
C GLU A 661 -30.45 4.60 74.20
N ASN A 662 -30.23 5.40 73.14
CA ASN A 662 -30.67 6.82 73.12
C ASN A 662 -30.34 7.59 71.82
N GLU A 663 -31.25 8.51 71.50
CA GLU A 663 -31.26 9.53 70.44
C GLU A 663 -30.34 10.73 70.75
N GLU A 664 -30.01 11.55 69.73
CA GLU A 664 -30.17 13.01 69.78
C GLU A 664 -29.86 13.67 68.41
N ASN A 665 -30.82 14.48 67.94
CA ASN A 665 -30.70 15.49 66.86
C ASN A 665 -30.69 16.87 67.52
N VAL A 666 -29.95 17.85 66.96
CA VAL A 666 -30.21 19.29 67.15
C VAL A 666 -29.93 20.06 65.86
N ASP A 667 -30.81 21.03 65.60
CA ASP A 667 -31.12 21.84 64.43
C ASP A 667 -30.17 23.01 64.08
N ASP A 668 -30.47 23.58 62.89
CA ASP A 668 -30.76 25.03 62.61
C ASP A 668 -29.78 25.80 61.67
N PRO A 669 -30.17 26.92 61.01
CA PRO A 669 -31.24 27.10 60.00
C PRO A 669 -30.76 27.78 58.69
N ASN A 670 -31.69 27.92 57.71
CA ASN A 670 -31.64 28.90 56.62
C ASN A 670 -33.00 29.62 56.47
N THR A 671 -32.94 30.93 56.24
CA THR A 671 -33.97 31.85 55.71
C THR A 671 -33.51 32.31 54.32
N ASP A 672 -34.28 32.70 53.31
CA ASP A 672 -35.71 33.01 53.16
C ASP A 672 -36.01 33.17 51.65
N ASP A 673 -37.31 33.34 51.35
CA ASP A 673 -37.92 34.00 50.18
C ASP A 673 -38.16 33.22 48.86
N ASN A 674 -39.38 32.70 48.69
CA ASN A 674 -40.49 33.41 48.01
C ASN A 674 -41.65 32.48 47.67
N GLU A 675 -42.86 32.86 48.10
CA GLU A 675 -44.15 32.36 47.60
C GLU A 675 -44.84 33.46 46.76
N SER A 676 -45.41 33.07 45.62
CA SER A 676 -46.69 33.61 45.13
C SER A 676 -47.24 32.76 43.97
N GLU A 677 -48.25 31.98 44.33
CA GLU A 677 -49.40 31.38 43.59
C GLU A 677 -50.07 32.26 42.49
N PRO A 678 -51.11 31.81 41.73
CA PRO A 678 -51.58 30.44 41.40
C PRO A 678 -52.19 30.26 39.96
N ASP A 679 -52.70 29.03 39.70
CA ASP A 679 -53.92 28.64 38.95
C ASP A 679 -54.06 28.86 37.42
N ASP A 680 -54.67 27.98 36.63
CA ASP A 680 -55.01 26.57 36.74
C ASP A 680 -55.48 26.10 35.34
N ASN A 681 -55.53 24.77 35.16
CA ASN A 681 -56.48 24.02 34.34
C ASN A 681 -56.00 23.27 33.06
N SER A 682 -56.33 21.97 33.13
CA SER A 682 -56.59 20.98 32.09
C SER A 682 -55.50 19.93 31.75
N GLY A 683 -55.73 18.74 32.30
CA GLY A 683 -55.86 17.54 31.46
C GLY A 683 -54.61 16.68 31.26
N ALA A 684 -54.34 15.82 32.23
CA ALA A 684 -53.26 14.85 32.22
C ALA A 684 -53.34 13.79 31.09
N SER A 685 -52.20 13.53 30.44
CA SER A 685 -51.79 12.17 30.09
C SER A 685 -50.29 12.01 30.32
N GLN A 686 -49.95 10.90 30.97
CA GLN A 686 -48.75 10.67 31.78
C GLN A 686 -47.47 10.45 30.96
N VAL A 687 -46.39 11.17 31.30
CA VAL A 687 -45.01 10.75 31.00
C VAL A 687 -44.23 10.75 32.32
N ALA A 688 -43.73 9.57 32.70
CA ALA A 688 -42.97 9.34 33.93
C ALA A 688 -41.66 10.17 33.98
N PRO A 689 -41.23 10.69 35.16
CA PRO A 689 -40.04 11.51 35.25
C PRO A 689 -38.75 10.67 35.23
N ALA A 690 -37.79 11.14 34.43
CA ALA A 690 -36.45 10.59 34.32
C ALA A 690 -35.71 10.68 35.66
N SER A 691 -35.24 9.53 36.16
CA SER A 691 -34.37 9.45 37.33
C SER A 691 -33.04 10.18 37.09
N ARG A 692 -32.73 11.16 37.93
CA ARG A 692 -31.39 11.77 38.04
C ARG A 692 -30.37 10.71 38.49
N ARG A 693 -29.75 10.01 37.54
CA ARG A 693 -28.56 9.18 37.81
C ARG A 693 -27.37 10.10 38.10
N LYS A 694 -26.94 10.15 39.36
CA LYS A 694 -25.62 10.67 39.76
C LYS A 694 -24.55 10.02 38.87
N ARG A 695 -23.92 10.78 37.96
CA ARG A 695 -22.80 10.29 37.14
C ARG A 695 -21.64 9.96 38.08
N LYS A 696 -21.43 8.68 38.40
CA LYS A 696 -20.20 8.20 39.05
C LYS A 696 -19.01 8.66 38.20
N LYS A 697 -18.08 9.42 38.79
CA LYS A 697 -16.82 9.80 38.16
C LYS A 697 -16.06 8.51 37.85
N ILE A 698 -16.03 8.09 36.58
CA ILE A 698 -15.26 6.92 36.17
C ILE A 698 -13.79 7.33 36.21
N VAL A 699 -13.02 6.73 37.11
CA VAL A 699 -11.55 6.85 37.14
C VAL A 699 -10.99 5.72 36.28
N HIS A 700 -10.35 6.07 35.17
CA HIS A 700 -9.67 5.08 34.32
C HIS A 700 -8.32 4.71 34.93
N LYS A 701 -8.00 3.42 34.93
CA LYS A 701 -6.70 2.87 35.30
C LYS A 701 -6.02 2.32 34.05
N THR A 702 -4.68 2.28 34.05
CA THR A 702 -3.89 1.67 32.98
C THR A 702 -4.41 0.29 32.62
N LYS A 703 -4.60 0.04 31.32
CA LYS A 703 -5.15 -1.21 30.81
C LYS A 703 -4.09 -2.32 30.92
N ARG A 704 -4.41 -3.38 31.67
CA ARG A 704 -3.55 -4.57 31.80
C ARG A 704 -4.10 -5.73 30.97
N LEU A 705 -3.27 -6.32 30.11
CA LEU A 705 -3.60 -7.46 29.27
C LEU A 705 -3.37 -8.76 30.04
N LYS A 706 -4.38 -9.64 30.05
CA LYS A 706 -4.35 -10.91 30.80
C LYS A 706 -3.82 -12.11 29.99
N LYS A 707 -3.51 -11.92 28.70
CA LYS A 707 -3.06 -12.99 27.80
C LYS A 707 -1.78 -12.56 27.10
N GLY A 708 -0.87 -13.51 26.90
CA GLY A 708 0.30 -13.33 26.04
C GLY A 708 -0.12 -12.97 24.61
N ILE A 709 0.68 -12.14 23.95
CA ILE A 709 0.41 -11.65 22.59
C ILE A 709 1.36 -12.34 21.60
N ASN A 710 0.84 -13.27 20.81
CA ASN A 710 1.63 -14.07 19.88
C ASN A 710 2.45 -13.23 18.89
N LYS A 711 1.92 -12.09 18.44
CA LYS A 711 2.64 -11.19 17.53
C LYS A 711 3.92 -10.61 18.15
N LEU A 712 3.95 -10.39 19.47
CA LEU A 712 5.18 -9.99 20.17
C LEU A 712 6.20 -11.13 20.25
N HIS A 713 5.75 -12.38 20.18
CA HIS A 713 6.64 -13.53 20.05
C HIS A 713 7.14 -13.71 18.61
N HIS A 714 6.32 -13.43 17.60
CA HIS A 714 6.72 -13.58 16.19
C HIS A 714 7.93 -12.70 15.84
N ILE A 715 7.98 -11.46 16.34
CA ILE A 715 9.09 -10.54 16.09
C ILE A 715 10.44 -11.08 16.62
N LEU A 716 10.44 -11.93 17.67
CA LEU A 716 11.66 -12.56 18.20
C LEU A 716 12.34 -13.48 17.17
N HIS A 717 11.62 -13.94 16.14
CA HIS A 717 12.19 -14.76 15.06
C HIS A 717 12.82 -13.93 13.95
N TYR A 718 12.63 -12.61 13.91
CA TYR A 718 13.15 -11.75 12.84
C TYR A 718 14.67 -11.77 12.73
N PRO A 719 15.47 -11.67 13.82
CA PRO A 719 16.93 -11.70 13.71
C PRO A 719 17.44 -13.00 13.06
N LYS A 720 16.85 -14.15 13.44
CA LYS A 720 17.17 -15.44 12.83
C LYS A 720 16.82 -15.45 11.34
N GLN A 721 15.62 -15.03 10.97
CA GLN A 721 15.19 -14.99 9.56
C GLN A 721 16.02 -14.02 8.72
N PHE A 722 16.48 -12.90 9.28
CA PHE A 722 17.43 -12.00 8.64
C PHE A 722 18.75 -12.70 8.27
N ARG A 723 19.35 -13.42 9.24
CA ARG A 723 20.61 -14.13 9.02
C ARG A 723 20.46 -15.25 7.98
N GLU A 724 19.32 -15.93 8.00
CA GLU A 724 19.04 -17.04 7.08
C GLU A 724 18.70 -16.59 5.66
N LYS A 725 17.84 -15.57 5.51
CA LYS A 725 17.16 -15.25 4.25
C LYS A 725 17.46 -13.85 3.71
N GLY A 726 18.28 -13.06 4.42
CA GLY A 726 18.59 -11.68 4.07
C GLY A 726 17.48 -10.69 4.49
N PRO A 727 17.42 -9.49 3.88
CA PRO A 727 16.51 -8.43 4.34
C PRO A 727 15.03 -8.78 4.28
N LEU A 728 14.31 -8.68 5.40
CA LEU A 728 12.90 -9.13 5.52
C LEU A 728 11.91 -8.32 4.68
N ILE A 729 12.22 -7.07 4.32
CA ILE A 729 11.41 -6.30 3.36
C ILE A 729 11.29 -7.01 2.00
N ARG A 730 12.22 -7.91 1.66
CA ARG A 730 12.15 -8.73 0.45
C ARG A 730 11.26 -9.96 0.59
N LEU A 731 10.67 -10.20 1.75
CA LEU A 731 9.85 -11.37 2.06
C LEU A 731 8.50 -11.00 2.70
N TRP A 732 8.18 -9.71 2.84
CA TRP A 732 6.91 -9.25 3.40
C TRP A 732 5.74 -9.44 2.41
N CYS A 733 4.52 -9.61 2.92
CA CYS A 733 3.39 -9.86 2.03
C CYS A 733 2.69 -8.57 1.53
N ALA A 734 3.11 -7.36 1.95
CA ALA A 734 2.43 -6.09 1.63
C ALA A 734 2.23 -5.83 0.12
N ARG A 735 3.15 -6.30 -0.73
CA ARG A 735 3.04 -6.13 -2.19
C ARG A 735 1.91 -6.96 -2.80
N TYR A 736 1.59 -8.12 -2.21
CA TYR A 736 0.48 -8.97 -2.66
C TYR A 736 -0.86 -8.31 -2.32
N GLU A 737 -0.98 -7.63 -1.18
CA GLU A 737 -2.16 -6.83 -0.85
C GLU A 737 -2.40 -5.72 -1.90
N GLY A 738 -1.33 -5.02 -2.32
CA GLY A 738 -1.39 -4.07 -3.42
C GLY A 738 -1.82 -4.71 -4.75
N ARG A 739 -1.42 -5.97 -4.99
CA ARG A 739 -1.77 -6.73 -6.20
C ARG A 739 -3.27 -7.10 -6.24
N HIS A 740 -3.91 -7.30 -5.09
CA HIS A 740 -5.36 -7.53 -4.99
C HIS A 740 -6.21 -6.41 -5.60
N ARG A 741 -5.67 -5.19 -5.71
CA ARG A 741 -6.38 -4.06 -6.34
C ARG A 741 -6.87 -4.39 -7.75
N ILE A 742 -6.10 -5.16 -8.53
CA ILE A 742 -6.50 -5.59 -9.88
C ILE A 742 -7.76 -6.44 -9.79
N LEU A 743 -7.77 -7.43 -8.91
CA LEU A 743 -8.90 -8.34 -8.71
C LEU A 743 -10.14 -7.60 -8.19
N ARG A 744 -9.99 -6.73 -7.18
CA ARG A 744 -11.11 -5.93 -6.65
C ARG A 744 -11.71 -5.00 -7.69
N LYS A 745 -10.86 -4.40 -8.54
CA LYS A 745 -11.29 -3.50 -9.61
C LYS A 745 -12.11 -4.27 -10.66
N HIS A 746 -11.56 -5.40 -11.12
CA HIS A 746 -12.23 -6.25 -12.10
C HIS A 746 -13.52 -6.87 -11.55
N SER A 747 -13.54 -7.34 -10.30
CA SER A 747 -14.74 -7.93 -9.71
C SER A 747 -15.87 -6.91 -9.59
N ALA A 748 -15.56 -5.67 -9.20
CA ALA A 748 -16.52 -4.59 -9.10
C ALA A 748 -17.12 -4.20 -10.46
N VAL A 749 -16.32 -4.18 -11.53
CA VAL A 749 -16.76 -3.77 -12.87
C VAL A 749 -17.44 -4.91 -13.63
N GLN A 750 -16.86 -6.11 -13.65
CA GLN A 750 -17.35 -7.20 -14.49
C GLN A 750 -18.71 -7.73 -14.05
N SER A 751 -19.03 -7.66 -12.74
CA SER A 751 -20.30 -8.12 -12.16
C SER A 751 -20.75 -9.53 -12.61
N ASN A 752 -19.81 -10.39 -13.03
CA ASN A 752 -20.06 -11.76 -13.46
C ASN A 752 -19.58 -12.75 -12.39
N PHE A 753 -20.55 -13.24 -11.62
CA PHE A 753 -20.30 -14.12 -10.47
C PHE A 753 -20.58 -15.61 -10.77
N LYS A 754 -20.86 -16.00 -12.03
CA LYS A 754 -21.15 -17.41 -12.39
C LYS A 754 -19.96 -18.33 -12.13
N ASN A 755 -18.79 -17.90 -12.58
CA ASN A 755 -17.50 -18.51 -12.28
C ASN A 755 -16.49 -17.37 -12.11
N ILE A 756 -16.48 -16.78 -10.91
CA ILE A 756 -15.67 -15.60 -10.62
C ILE A 756 -14.19 -15.93 -10.72
N ILE A 757 -13.75 -17.11 -10.25
CA ILE A 757 -12.35 -17.52 -10.30
C ILE A 757 -11.82 -17.59 -11.74
N LYS A 758 -12.61 -18.10 -12.70
CA LYS A 758 -12.26 -18.14 -14.12
C LYS A 758 -12.17 -16.74 -14.72
N THR A 759 -13.17 -15.90 -14.45
CA THR A 759 -13.21 -14.52 -14.96
C THR A 759 -12.04 -13.70 -14.43
N MET A 760 -11.79 -13.78 -13.12
CA MET A 760 -10.72 -13.06 -12.45
C MET A 760 -9.33 -13.55 -12.87
N SER A 761 -9.13 -14.86 -13.04
CA SER A 761 -7.85 -15.41 -13.53
C SER A 761 -7.50 -14.90 -14.93
N ARG A 762 -8.48 -14.86 -15.84
CA ARG A 762 -8.31 -14.34 -17.21
C ARG A 762 -7.96 -12.85 -17.19
N MET A 763 -8.72 -12.04 -16.44
CA MET A 763 -8.49 -10.60 -16.36
C MET A 763 -7.18 -10.26 -15.67
N PHE A 764 -6.81 -11.01 -14.63
CA PHE A 764 -5.51 -10.89 -13.98
C PHE A 764 -4.38 -11.17 -14.96
N GLN A 765 -4.49 -12.25 -15.74
CA GLN A 765 -3.44 -12.63 -16.68
C GLN A 765 -3.28 -11.61 -17.80
N LEU A 766 -4.37 -11.11 -18.39
CA LEU A 766 -4.32 -10.03 -19.37
C LEU A 766 -3.72 -8.74 -18.78
N SER A 767 -4.12 -8.36 -17.56
CA SER A 767 -3.57 -7.16 -16.91
C SER A 767 -2.08 -7.30 -16.60
N THR A 768 -1.65 -8.50 -16.22
CA THR A 768 -0.22 -8.82 -16.00
C THR A 768 0.56 -8.79 -17.28
N PHE A 769 -0.02 -9.35 -18.35
CA PHE A 769 0.60 -9.48 -19.64
C PHE A 769 0.75 -8.14 -20.37
N ASP A 770 -0.24 -7.24 -20.29
CA ASP A 770 -0.12 -5.85 -20.79
C ASP A 770 1.11 -5.16 -20.17
N ALA A 771 1.22 -5.23 -18.84
CA ALA A 771 2.36 -4.66 -18.14
C ALA A 771 3.68 -5.41 -18.45
N PHE A 772 3.61 -6.70 -18.79
CA PHE A 772 4.76 -7.51 -19.17
C PHE A 772 5.28 -7.17 -20.57
N LEU A 773 4.40 -6.95 -21.56
CA LEU A 773 4.80 -6.52 -22.91
C LEU A 773 5.51 -5.15 -22.89
N GLN A 774 5.16 -4.31 -21.91
CA GLN A 774 5.82 -3.03 -21.66
C GLN A 774 7.15 -3.17 -20.89
N LYS A 775 7.51 -4.37 -20.40
CA LYS A 775 8.79 -4.61 -19.72
C LYS A 775 9.94 -4.66 -20.72
N LYS A 776 10.45 -3.48 -21.04
CA LYS A 776 11.74 -3.29 -21.68
C LYS A 776 12.73 -2.78 -20.64
N LYS A 777 14.02 -2.74 -21.01
CA LYS A 777 15.00 -1.96 -20.25
C LYS A 777 14.39 -0.56 -20.07
N PRO A 778 14.29 -0.02 -18.84
CA PRO A 778 13.67 1.27 -18.64
C PRO A 778 14.47 2.30 -19.44
N GLU A 779 13.84 2.83 -20.50
CA GLU A 779 14.08 4.21 -20.88
C GLU A 779 13.61 5.01 -19.67
N THR A 780 14.49 5.81 -19.08
CA THR A 780 14.19 6.51 -17.85
C THR A 780 13.03 7.47 -18.12
N ILE A 781 11.81 7.06 -17.72
CA ILE A 781 10.61 7.86 -17.90
C ILE A 781 10.70 9.02 -16.91
N ILE A 782 11.19 10.15 -17.40
CA ILE A 782 11.14 11.43 -16.71
C ILE A 782 9.80 12.05 -17.07
N SER A 783 8.79 11.87 -16.23
CA SER A 783 7.65 12.78 -16.25
C SER A 783 8.08 14.09 -15.60
N SER A 784 8.59 15.06 -16.37
CA SER A 784 8.86 16.40 -15.86
C SER A 784 7.67 17.30 -16.13
N THR A 785 7.17 17.98 -15.09
CA THR A 785 6.26 19.12 -15.25
C THR A 785 7.09 20.40 -15.21
N ASP A 786 6.76 21.39 -16.06
CA ASP A 786 7.48 22.67 -16.19
C ASP A 786 9.01 22.51 -16.33
N SER A 787 9.48 22.19 -17.53
CA SER A 787 10.93 22.11 -17.82
C SER A 787 11.41 23.36 -18.55
N VAL A 788 12.52 23.95 -18.09
CA VAL A 788 13.29 24.89 -18.90
C VAL A 788 14.48 24.13 -19.47
N GLN A 789 14.55 24.06 -20.80
CA GLN A 789 15.67 23.44 -21.51
C GLN A 789 16.70 24.52 -21.81
N GLU A 790 17.94 24.31 -21.37
CA GLU A 790 19.03 25.25 -21.53
C GLU A 790 20.30 24.51 -21.93
N ILE A 791 21.22 25.22 -22.58
CA ILE A 791 22.59 24.76 -22.81
C ILE A 791 23.36 24.96 -21.49
N VAL A 792 24.23 24.03 -21.10
CA VAL A 792 24.98 24.07 -19.83
C VAL A 792 25.66 25.43 -19.62
N GLN A 793 26.27 26.00 -20.66
CA GLN A 793 26.90 27.33 -20.61
C GLN A 793 25.96 28.46 -20.16
N ASN A 794 24.66 28.37 -20.45
CA ASN A 794 23.66 29.39 -20.10
C ASN A 794 22.99 29.11 -18.76
N SER A 795 23.21 27.92 -18.19
CA SER A 795 22.64 27.55 -16.91
C SER A 795 23.28 28.34 -15.78
N ILE A 796 22.47 28.73 -14.79
CA ILE A 796 22.97 29.27 -13.50
C ILE A 796 23.84 28.26 -12.73
N TYR A 797 23.81 26.98 -13.12
CA TYR A 797 24.61 25.89 -12.55
C TYR A 797 25.79 25.49 -13.43
N SER A 798 26.14 26.29 -14.45
CA SER A 798 27.20 26.00 -15.44
C SER A 798 28.51 25.53 -14.78
N ASP A 799 29.04 26.27 -13.80
CA ASP A 799 30.28 25.94 -13.12
C ASP A 799 30.26 24.55 -12.47
N ILE A 800 29.16 24.20 -11.79
CA ILE A 800 29.03 22.94 -11.07
C ILE A 800 28.77 21.78 -12.05
N LEU A 801 27.97 22.00 -13.10
CA LEU A 801 27.71 21.01 -14.15
C LEU A 801 28.99 20.63 -14.89
N VAL A 802 29.82 21.62 -15.23
CA VAL A 802 31.12 21.38 -15.88
C VAL A 802 32.08 20.65 -14.95
N SER A 803 32.10 20.97 -13.65
CA SER A 803 32.96 20.29 -12.68
C SER A 803 32.66 18.79 -12.52
N GLU A 804 31.41 18.38 -12.79
CA GLU A 804 30.95 16.98 -12.75
C GLU A 804 31.04 16.26 -14.11
N GLY A 805 31.63 16.93 -15.11
CA GLY A 805 32.00 16.32 -16.39
C GLY A 805 30.99 16.51 -17.53
N LEU A 806 30.00 17.43 -17.40
CA LEU A 806 29.18 17.85 -18.55
C LEU A 806 29.96 18.86 -19.39
N LEU A 807 29.76 18.81 -20.71
CA LEU A 807 30.34 19.78 -21.64
C LEU A 807 29.50 21.07 -21.69
N LEU A 808 30.13 22.19 -22.02
CA LEU A 808 29.45 23.49 -22.09
C LEU A 808 28.31 23.53 -23.11
N ASP A 809 28.41 22.74 -24.18
CA ASP A 809 27.44 22.60 -25.27
C ASP A 809 26.39 21.51 -25.03
N ASP A 810 26.49 20.76 -23.93
CA ASP A 810 25.45 19.80 -23.55
C ASP A 810 24.14 20.53 -23.22
N GLN A 811 23.02 19.85 -23.48
CA GLN A 811 21.69 20.36 -23.18
C GLN A 811 21.14 19.67 -21.94
N VAL A 812 20.58 20.47 -21.04
CA VAL A 812 19.96 20.01 -19.81
C VAL A 812 18.56 20.58 -19.67
N LYS A 813 17.69 19.85 -18.95
CA LYS A 813 16.38 20.30 -18.51
C LYS A 813 16.41 20.50 -17.02
N ILE A 814 16.14 21.73 -16.56
CA ILE A 814 15.90 22.03 -15.15
C ILE A 814 14.41 21.85 -14.89
N VAL A 815 14.08 21.01 -13.91
CA VAL A 815 12.70 20.56 -13.63
C VAL A 815 12.39 20.69 -12.15
N LYS A 816 11.11 20.93 -11.80
CA LYS A 816 10.68 21.01 -10.39
C LYS A 816 10.66 19.66 -9.69
N SER A 817 10.37 18.60 -10.44
CA SER A 817 10.40 17.23 -9.94
C SER A 817 10.67 16.22 -11.03
N VAL A 818 11.14 15.05 -10.62
CA VAL A 818 11.37 13.87 -11.46
C VAL A 818 11.03 12.60 -10.69
N SER A 819 10.53 11.60 -11.40
CA SER A 819 10.30 10.27 -10.83
C SER A 819 11.42 9.32 -11.25
N VAL A 820 12.19 8.81 -10.30
CA VAL A 820 13.26 7.83 -10.55
C VAL A 820 13.02 6.61 -9.67
N LYS A 821 12.98 5.41 -10.28
CA LYS A 821 12.68 4.14 -9.60
C LYS A 821 11.37 4.16 -8.79
N GLY A 822 10.40 4.98 -9.19
CA GLY A 822 9.09 5.11 -8.54
C GLY A 822 9.07 6.03 -7.31
N GLU A 823 10.19 6.68 -6.99
CA GLU A 823 10.26 7.75 -5.99
C GLU A 823 10.32 9.11 -6.69
N GLU A 824 9.58 10.08 -6.17
CA GLU A 824 9.56 11.44 -6.69
C GLU A 824 10.59 12.30 -5.96
N TYR A 825 11.56 12.83 -6.70
CA TYR A 825 12.52 13.81 -6.23
C TYR A 825 12.03 15.19 -6.65
N ALA A 826 11.86 16.09 -5.70
CA ALA A 826 11.29 17.41 -5.94
C ALA A 826 11.99 18.46 -5.07
N CYS A 827 12.02 19.70 -5.56
CA CYS A 827 12.53 20.85 -4.80
C CYS A 827 11.81 20.93 -3.44
N GLY A 828 12.57 21.16 -2.37
CA GLY A 828 12.05 21.22 -0.99
C GLY A 828 12.05 19.89 -0.24
N LEU A 829 12.32 18.75 -0.89
CA LEU A 829 12.56 17.48 -0.23
C LEU A 829 14.02 17.33 0.21
N PHE A 830 14.26 16.44 1.16
CA PHE A 830 15.59 16.17 1.69
C PHE A 830 16.09 14.80 1.23
N VAL A 831 17.39 14.67 1.06
CA VAL A 831 18.07 13.43 0.66
C VAL A 831 19.21 13.10 1.62
N VAL A 832 19.59 11.83 1.66
CA VAL A 832 20.70 11.34 2.49
C VAL A 832 21.93 11.16 1.58
N CYS A 833 22.95 11.96 1.83
CA CYS A 833 24.14 12.07 0.99
C CYS A 833 25.37 11.50 1.71
N PRO A 834 26.36 11.00 0.95
CA PRO A 834 27.67 10.66 1.49
C PRO A 834 28.35 11.90 2.07
N SER A 835 29.12 11.69 3.13
CA SER A 835 29.95 12.70 3.79
C SER A 835 31.37 12.16 3.96
N GLN A 836 32.38 13.03 3.90
CA GLN A 836 33.78 12.65 4.12
C GLN A 836 34.12 12.52 5.62
N ASN A 837 33.42 13.28 6.48
CA ASN A 837 33.75 13.40 7.91
C ASN A 837 32.72 12.72 8.82
N GLU A 838 31.52 12.45 8.32
CA GLU A 838 30.41 11.85 9.07
C GLU A 838 29.86 10.63 8.33
N PRO A 839 29.13 9.71 8.99
CA PRO A 839 28.55 8.55 8.32
C PRO A 839 27.60 8.91 7.16
N PHE A 840 26.91 10.04 7.27
CA PHE A 840 26.03 10.61 6.25
C PHE A 840 25.79 12.09 6.55
N LYS A 841 25.35 12.85 5.55
CA LYS A 841 24.79 14.20 5.73
C LYS A 841 23.40 14.30 5.09
N PHE A 842 22.64 15.30 5.51
CA PHE A 842 21.36 15.62 4.87
C PHE A 842 21.54 16.77 3.89
N GLY A 843 20.85 16.67 2.76
CA GLY A 843 20.84 17.71 1.74
C GLY A 843 19.42 18.10 1.35
N LEU A 844 19.14 19.40 1.24
CA LEU A 844 17.91 19.94 0.69
C LEU A 844 18.02 19.99 -0.84
N ILE A 845 17.06 19.41 -1.55
CA ILE A 845 16.97 19.54 -2.99
C ILE A 845 16.53 20.97 -3.33
N ALA A 846 17.42 21.73 -3.94
CA ALA A 846 17.14 23.06 -4.46
C ALA A 846 16.52 22.98 -5.85
N ASP A 847 17.13 22.20 -6.75
CA ASP A 847 16.69 21.96 -8.13
C ASP A 847 17.02 20.55 -8.60
N VAL A 848 16.35 20.12 -9.67
CA VAL A 848 16.58 18.84 -10.33
C VAL A 848 16.98 19.09 -11.78
N ILE A 849 18.05 18.44 -12.23
CA ILE A 849 18.62 18.59 -13.56
C ILE A 849 18.63 17.24 -14.26
N VAL A 850 18.22 17.25 -15.53
CA VAL A 850 18.11 16.09 -16.40
C VAL A 850 18.95 16.32 -17.65
N GLU A 851 19.79 15.37 -18.02
CA GLU A 851 20.51 15.44 -19.30
C GLU A 851 19.56 15.14 -20.48
N VAL A 852 19.56 15.99 -21.52
CA VAL A 852 18.68 15.81 -22.69
C VAL A 852 19.12 14.63 -23.55
N LYS A 853 20.43 14.39 -23.68
CA LYS A 853 20.99 13.28 -24.47
C LYS A 853 20.73 11.92 -23.82
N ASP A 854 20.65 11.87 -22.49
CA ASP A 854 20.43 10.65 -21.72
C ASP A 854 19.58 10.94 -20.48
N ALA A 855 18.27 10.75 -20.64
CA ALA A 855 17.30 10.89 -19.56
C ALA A 855 17.56 9.95 -18.35
N SER A 856 18.46 8.97 -18.44
CA SER A 856 18.85 8.18 -17.27
C SER A 856 19.73 8.92 -16.28
N LYS A 857 20.40 9.98 -16.73
CA LYS A 857 21.28 10.79 -15.90
C LYS A 857 20.52 11.95 -15.29
N VAL A 858 20.22 11.76 -14.01
CA VAL A 858 19.51 12.74 -13.19
C VAL A 858 20.44 13.23 -12.10
N TYR A 859 20.54 14.55 -11.99
CA TYR A 859 21.37 15.25 -11.03
C TYR A 859 20.48 16.08 -10.10
N LEU A 860 20.81 16.08 -8.82
CA LEU A 860 20.18 16.91 -7.81
C LEU A 860 21.12 18.07 -7.48
N VAL A 861 20.61 19.29 -7.53
CA VAL A 861 21.29 20.45 -6.94
C VAL A 861 20.94 20.46 -5.46
N VAL A 862 21.93 20.21 -4.62
CA VAL A 862 21.73 19.94 -3.19
C VAL A 862 22.39 21.02 -2.35
N GLN A 863 21.62 21.60 -1.44
CA GLN A 863 22.14 22.47 -0.38
C GLN A 863 22.36 21.68 0.90
N GLU A 864 23.54 21.78 1.48
CA GLU A 864 23.90 21.02 2.68
C GLU A 864 23.14 21.52 3.92
N CYS A 865 22.72 20.59 4.77
CA CYS A 865 22.05 20.85 6.04
C CYS A 865 22.97 20.49 7.21
N VAL A 866 22.93 21.29 8.28
CA VAL A 866 23.53 20.89 9.57
C VAL A 866 22.65 19.82 10.20
N ASN A 867 23.24 18.68 10.52
CA ASN A 867 22.64 17.68 11.39
C ASN A 867 22.92 18.05 12.86
N GLU A 868 21.91 18.55 13.58
CA GLU A 868 22.04 18.91 15.01
C GLU A 868 21.94 17.69 15.94
N GLY A 869 21.79 16.49 15.39
CA GLY A 869 21.72 15.23 16.11
C GLY A 869 20.31 14.65 16.23
N LEU A 870 20.22 13.45 16.79
CA LEU A 870 18.96 12.75 17.01
C LEU A 870 18.24 13.33 18.22
N SER A 871 17.01 13.79 18.03
CA SER A 871 16.17 14.30 19.12
C SER A 871 15.57 13.15 19.93
N ASN A 872 15.84 13.12 21.24
CA ASN A 872 15.21 12.18 22.16
C ASN A 872 13.68 12.36 22.25
N ARG A 873 13.17 13.58 22.02
CA ARG A 873 11.73 13.88 22.04
C ARG A 873 10.96 13.36 20.83
N TYR A 874 11.59 13.30 19.66
CA TYR A 874 10.90 12.98 18.40
C TYR A 874 11.47 11.74 17.69
N ASN A 875 12.53 11.13 18.24
CA ASN A 875 13.31 10.06 17.61
C ASN A 875 13.59 10.33 16.12
N SER A 876 13.98 11.58 15.84
CA SER A 876 14.16 12.13 14.50
C SER A 876 15.34 13.10 14.50
N TYR A 877 16.05 13.20 13.39
CA TYR A 877 17.21 14.09 13.29
C TYR A 877 16.74 15.53 13.18
N LYS A 878 17.21 16.39 14.08
CA LYS A 878 16.97 17.83 14.00
C LYS A 878 17.93 18.42 12.98
N ILE A 879 17.41 19.20 12.06
CA ILE A 879 18.20 19.81 10.99
C ILE A 879 18.05 21.33 10.97
N ARG A 880 19.09 21.99 10.48
CA ARG A 880 19.09 23.42 10.18
C ARG A 880 19.72 23.65 8.81
N ASN A 881 19.03 24.41 7.96
CA ASN A 881 19.55 24.73 6.63
C ASN A 881 20.76 25.66 6.75
N LEU A 882 21.83 25.36 6.01
CA LEU A 882 22.95 26.27 5.81
C LEU A 882 22.67 27.11 4.57
N PHE A 883 22.05 28.27 4.73
CA PHE A 883 21.85 29.21 3.62
C PHE A 883 23.18 29.76 3.06
N GLU A 884 24.29 29.61 3.81
CA GLU A 884 25.61 30.15 3.47
C GLU A 884 26.49 29.19 2.66
N ALA A 885 26.24 27.88 2.71
CA ALA A 885 27.03 26.90 1.96
C ALA A 885 26.58 26.89 0.48
N PRO A 886 27.52 26.93 -0.49
CA PRO A 886 27.16 26.84 -1.90
C PRO A 886 26.53 25.47 -2.20
N PRO A 887 25.51 25.41 -3.06
CA PRO A 887 24.95 24.13 -3.48
C PRO A 887 26.00 23.32 -4.26
N TYR A 888 25.86 22.01 -4.24
CA TYR A 888 26.68 21.08 -5.02
C TYR A 888 25.78 20.13 -5.82
N LEU A 889 26.33 19.56 -6.88
CA LEU A 889 25.61 18.62 -7.73
C LEU A 889 25.81 17.19 -7.22
N LEU A 890 24.73 16.41 -7.18
CA LEU A 890 24.75 15.02 -6.74
C LEU A 890 24.00 14.14 -7.73
N LYS A 891 24.66 13.12 -8.27
CA LYS A 891 23.99 12.08 -9.06
C LYS A 891 23.10 11.24 -8.17
N ILE A 892 21.86 10.96 -8.60
CA ILE A 892 20.91 10.15 -7.81
C ILE A 892 21.48 8.77 -7.43
N GLU A 893 22.31 8.18 -8.29
CA GLU A 893 22.96 6.89 -8.03
C GLU A 893 23.94 6.90 -6.84
N ASN A 894 24.41 8.07 -6.42
CA ASN A 894 25.35 8.25 -5.31
C ASN A 894 24.65 8.48 -3.95
N LEU A 895 23.31 8.44 -3.91
CA LEU A 895 22.54 8.58 -2.67
C LEU A 895 22.73 7.36 -1.75
N ILE A 896 22.82 7.62 -0.44
CA ILE A 896 22.85 6.54 0.57
C ILE A 896 21.46 5.89 0.68
N ASP A 897 20.41 6.71 0.67
CA ASP A 897 19.01 6.26 0.60
C ASP A 897 18.34 6.91 -0.61
N TYR A 898 17.75 6.08 -1.47
CA TYR A 898 17.04 6.52 -2.67
C TYR A 898 15.66 7.14 -2.35
N ARG A 899 15.21 7.10 -1.09
CA ARG A 899 13.93 7.69 -0.71
C ARG A 899 14.12 9.12 -0.19
N PRO A 900 13.56 10.13 -0.89
CA PRO A 900 13.55 11.47 -0.36
C PRO A 900 12.66 11.57 0.88
N LEU A 901 13.03 12.46 1.79
CA LEU A 901 12.42 12.66 3.09
C LEU A 901 11.70 14.01 3.13
N PRO A 902 10.44 14.06 3.60
CA PRO A 902 9.85 15.32 4.02
C PRO A 902 10.44 15.78 5.36
N ALA A 903 10.53 17.08 5.56
CA ALA A 903 10.78 17.65 6.88
C ALA A 903 9.48 17.90 7.63
N TRP A 904 9.50 17.61 8.92
CA TRP A 904 8.36 17.80 9.81
C TRP A 904 8.67 18.81 10.90
N THR A 905 7.62 19.51 11.32
CA THR A 905 7.67 20.44 12.45
C THR A 905 6.66 19.97 13.50
N PRO A 906 7.00 20.00 14.80
CA PRO A 906 6.07 19.66 15.87
C PRO A 906 4.81 20.54 15.86
N MET A 907 3.68 19.98 16.28
CA MET A 907 2.43 20.75 16.41
C MET A 907 2.43 21.68 17.63
N GLU A 908 3.28 21.44 18.62
CA GLU A 908 3.49 22.34 19.77
C GLU A 908 4.26 23.59 19.33
N ARG A 909 3.77 24.78 19.71
CA ARG A 909 4.32 26.08 19.27
C ARG A 909 5.75 26.37 19.76
N ASP A 910 6.27 25.59 20.70
CA ASP A 910 7.57 25.81 21.32
C ASP A 910 8.77 25.30 20.49
N GLY A 911 8.51 24.60 19.37
CA GLY A 911 9.54 23.99 18.54
C GLY A 911 9.56 24.50 17.09
N LEU A 912 10.27 25.60 16.81
CA LEU A 912 10.57 26.08 15.45
C LEU A 912 11.59 25.19 14.68
N GLY A 913 11.72 23.90 15.05
CA GLY A 913 12.68 22.97 14.48
C GLY A 913 12.15 22.21 13.26
N LEU A 914 13.03 21.94 12.30
CA LEU A 914 12.81 21.01 11.20
C LEU A 914 13.41 19.66 11.57
N TYR A 915 12.65 18.58 11.38
CA TYR A 915 13.07 17.23 11.71
C TYR A 915 12.93 16.30 10.53
N LEU A 916 13.93 15.44 10.32
CA LEU A 916 13.93 14.36 9.36
C LEU A 916 13.84 13.02 10.09
N HIS A 917 12.80 12.25 9.79
CA HIS A 917 12.64 10.90 10.33
C HIS A 917 13.00 9.86 9.25
N PRO A 918 14.15 9.15 9.39
CA PRO A 918 14.56 8.13 8.44
C PRO A 918 13.53 7.01 8.29
N ARG A 919 13.39 6.48 7.07
CA ARG A 919 12.59 5.27 6.83
C ARG A 919 13.39 3.97 7.02
N ASN A 920 14.69 4.05 6.80
CA ASN A 920 15.62 2.93 6.86
C ASN A 920 16.77 3.27 7.80
N ILE A 921 17.54 2.26 8.19
CA ILE A 921 18.89 2.47 8.69
C ILE A 921 19.83 2.88 7.55
N PHE A 922 20.85 3.66 7.89
CA PHE A 922 21.89 4.09 6.94
C PHE A 922 23.10 3.16 7.11
N CYS A 923 23.38 2.37 6.07
CA CYS A 923 24.39 1.31 6.07
C CYS A 923 25.77 1.81 5.64
#